data_AF-G0MJU8-F1
#
_entry.id   AF-G0MJU8-F1
#
_cell.length_a   1.000
_cell.length_b   1.000
_cell.length_c   1.000
_cell.angle_alpha   90.00
_cell.angle_beta   90.00
_cell.angle_gamma   90.00
#
_symmetry.space_group_name_H-M   'P 1'
#
loop_
_entity.id
_entity.type
_entity.pdbx_description
1 polymer ?
#
loop_
_entity_poly.entity_id
_entity_poly.type
_entity_poly.pdbx_seq_one_letter_code
_entity_poly.pdbx_strand_id
1 'polypeptide(L)'
;MFILNIIPILLLIVTTNAIGLPDDIAYNRSRLERATDEEFSTAIKQMEMISRVTNGIALQQGLSKGSITNEELISELLNLRDVEPSDIMHLDTEEFKKLVEGIHKLSEIIPTTKSSDPIKIRLDTLNSFVNKPIDVEKVEEPGPEFLKAVTTLKKSTLDWKQIEGFAGRLKDFHGKATIVANFPKIGNKIPADTVDDFLHAIGKVMRQIDLSPFKAELAGDSISKAKEKLKDFPKVVKTVNDFANVEKELSYKSKTDDPIIKSLEKSMNVLATVLEQMWNDHEIIRILEKLYILRRHRSGNQDSKLIPAFSRDTSELGLISNDLKDSWVQAEVNGQASILEKAFQPFSALKEKTEKVDGSIGTSTDASFTEINLVLSQIEYLSQFSQISGLSSETLVKVLKSSDEAKKYLPSNRKTIETLYQNMIQLSKHVTSIKEVFKIWEKLVKPKNKLTELKTLATLTDDSKAVEVLKKMQQNANFKDALKTVEDAIEHIKIAELDFKKTVESVVSDYNKMAPFVKQANEFLKTIEPMRQLSKLSNPTSVFKNIETIKDAITNKEFGEKVNIDPVIVSIENTKSALKELDDSINSIKSAKGSEIERLVGATDASETARNIGSATKAVSSMNQFFYLDTSKLKAEIEKLRQGLSVQASIEKKNTVKALASLEIQIQNFKHEIESFKGSVQPITSSKLSDYSEIFEKAKSVKGITRDFFALSVLVGELKEAYPAPGDKQIIDEIKDLLVTMDKLCLKYSKYQTVFDGSKNTLNNIDLLFTNLKVSNVAPPAKQTKTTPQIPVFKYDDIPTGKKVKNVILMSEFIRNWIIGGSIVYAVAMTLYLCYTYKFNPFQRKNKKGRESDEKKVEEAREKNMKKADEVQGTTITPAPLSAGKTPAATITPTPLSASKTATPTPKKT
;
A
#
# COMPACT_ATOMS: atom_id res chain seq x y z
N MET A 1 -62.68 0.28 -21.12
CA MET A 1 -62.62 -1.03 -21.80
C MET A 1 -61.78 -1.93 -20.90
N PHE A 2 -62.37 -2.72 -19.99
CA PHE A 2 -62.88 -4.11 -20.18
C PHE A 2 -61.73 -5.03 -20.68
N ILE A 3 -61.24 -6.09 -20.03
CA ILE A 3 -61.72 -7.11 -19.03
C ILE A 3 -60.44 -7.74 -18.39
N LEU A 4 -60.29 -7.78 -17.05
CA LEU A 4 -60.46 -8.94 -16.11
C LEU A 4 -59.60 -10.19 -16.47
N ASN A 5 -58.89 -10.90 -15.57
CA ASN A 5 -59.34 -11.36 -14.26
C ASN A 5 -58.24 -12.04 -13.40
N ILE A 6 -58.37 -11.87 -12.07
CA ILE A 6 -58.07 -12.82 -10.97
C ILE A 6 -56.59 -13.24 -10.76
N ILE A 7 -55.96 -12.75 -9.68
CA ILE A 7 -55.00 -13.40 -8.73
C ILE A 7 -54.61 -12.37 -7.60
N PRO A 8 -55.55 -11.83 -6.80
CA PRO A 8 -55.13 -11.38 -5.45
C PRO A 8 -56.05 -11.82 -4.30
N ILE A 9 -56.75 -12.95 -4.43
CA ILE A 9 -57.61 -13.49 -3.35
C ILE A 9 -56.98 -14.71 -2.62
N LEU A 10 -55.76 -15.12 -2.98
CA LEU A 10 -55.07 -16.28 -2.37
C LEU A 10 -54.03 -15.95 -1.28
N LEU A 11 -53.91 -14.67 -0.87
CA LEU A 11 -52.83 -14.23 0.04
C LEU A 11 -53.31 -13.75 1.42
N LEU A 12 -54.56 -14.08 1.82
CA LEU A 12 -55.14 -13.58 3.07
C LEU A 12 -55.87 -14.64 3.93
N ILE A 13 -55.57 -15.92 3.73
CA ILE A 13 -56.04 -17.01 4.61
C ILE A 13 -54.93 -18.07 4.79
N VAL A 14 -53.80 -17.72 5.41
CA VAL A 14 -52.96 -18.68 6.17
C VAL A 14 -52.26 -17.94 7.32
N THR A 15 -53.05 -17.30 8.19
CA THR A 15 -52.66 -17.08 9.59
C THR A 15 -53.92 -17.22 10.44
N THR A 16 -53.79 -17.97 11.53
CA THR A 16 -54.77 -18.18 12.62
C THR A 16 -56.05 -18.94 12.27
N ASN A 17 -56.11 -20.22 12.66
CA ASN A 17 -57.12 -20.73 13.60
C ASN A 17 -56.85 -22.20 13.94
N ALA A 18 -56.32 -22.41 15.15
CA ALA A 18 -56.43 -23.67 15.87
C ALA A 18 -57.59 -23.52 16.87
N ILE A 19 -58.74 -24.08 16.54
CA ILE A 19 -59.83 -24.40 17.47
C ILE A 19 -60.36 -25.78 17.03
N GLY A 20 -60.50 -26.70 17.99
CA GLY A 20 -60.61 -28.13 17.74
C GLY A 20 -62.00 -28.70 17.44
N LEU A 21 -61.92 -30.00 17.07
CA LEU A 21 -62.90 -31.11 17.01
C LEU A 21 -63.84 -31.20 15.80
N PRO A 22 -64.28 -32.41 15.37
CA PRO A 22 -63.84 -33.78 15.71
C PRO A 22 -63.50 -34.69 14.50
N ASP A 23 -62.97 -35.88 14.82
CA ASP A 23 -62.63 -37.00 13.94
C ASP A 23 -63.78 -37.44 13.01
N ASP A 24 -63.47 -37.53 11.71
CA ASP A 24 -63.72 -38.67 10.82
C ASP A 24 -63.75 -38.17 9.37
N ILE A 25 -62.73 -38.56 8.59
CA ILE A 25 -62.80 -39.04 7.20
C ILE A 25 -61.35 -39.34 6.79
N ALA A 26 -61.04 -40.62 6.84
CA ALA A 26 -59.82 -41.18 6.29
C ALA A 26 -59.75 -40.92 4.77
N TYR A 27 -58.75 -40.17 4.34
CA TYR A 27 -58.26 -40.22 2.96
C TYR A 27 -56.76 -40.48 2.99
N ASN A 28 -56.39 -41.70 2.59
CA ASN A 28 -55.02 -42.17 2.36
C ASN A 28 -54.23 -41.18 1.49
N ARG A 29 -53.49 -40.26 2.11
CA ARG A 29 -52.22 -39.78 1.56
C ARG A 29 -51.14 -40.62 2.20
N SER A 30 -50.65 -41.61 1.45
CA SER A 30 -49.35 -42.22 1.70
C SER A 30 -48.30 -41.10 1.72
N ARG A 31 -48.05 -40.54 2.90
CA ARG A 31 -46.81 -39.79 3.16
C ARG A 31 -45.71 -40.83 2.94
N LEU A 32 -45.01 -40.73 1.82
CA LEU A 32 -43.74 -41.39 1.61
C LEU A 32 -42.91 -41.19 2.89
N GLU A 33 -42.54 -42.29 3.53
CA GLU A 33 -41.84 -42.30 4.81
C GLU A 33 -40.50 -41.59 4.63
N ARG A 34 -40.18 -40.61 5.48
CA ARG A 34 -38.94 -39.82 5.35
C ARG A 34 -37.87 -40.44 6.23
N ALA A 35 -36.60 -40.34 5.81
CA ALA A 35 -35.49 -40.74 6.66
C ALA A 35 -35.49 -39.92 7.96
N THR A 36 -35.28 -40.59 9.08
CA THR A 36 -34.94 -39.95 10.36
C THR A 36 -33.55 -39.31 10.27
N ASP A 37 -33.25 -38.39 11.19
CA ASP A 37 -31.91 -37.76 11.27
C ASP A 37 -30.79 -38.79 11.48
N GLU A 38 -31.09 -39.88 12.20
CA GLU A 38 -30.14 -40.97 12.47
C GLU A 38 -29.90 -41.80 11.20
N GLU A 39 -30.95 -42.18 10.47
CA GLU A 39 -30.84 -42.90 9.20
C GLU A 39 -30.09 -42.09 8.14
N PHE A 40 -30.40 -40.80 8.02
CA PHE A 40 -29.71 -39.90 7.10
C PHE A 40 -28.21 -39.78 7.43
N SER A 41 -27.89 -39.56 8.72
CA SER A 41 -26.49 -39.44 9.18
C SER A 41 -25.72 -40.76 8.99
N THR A 42 -26.39 -41.90 9.21
CA THR A 42 -25.81 -43.23 8.98
C THR A 42 -25.48 -43.45 7.50
N ALA A 43 -26.39 -43.08 6.60
CA ALA A 43 -26.18 -43.22 5.17
C ALA A 43 -25.02 -42.35 4.65
N ILE A 44 -24.88 -41.11 5.17
CA ILE A 44 -23.70 -40.28 4.87
C ILE A 44 -22.42 -40.96 5.34
N LYS A 45 -22.40 -41.48 6.59
CA LYS A 45 -21.23 -42.15 7.14
C LYS A 45 -20.84 -43.38 6.31
N GLN A 46 -21.81 -44.17 5.87
CA GLN A 46 -21.60 -45.30 4.97
C GLN A 46 -20.97 -44.88 3.64
N MET A 47 -21.46 -43.80 3.04
CA MET A 47 -20.86 -43.24 1.82
C MET A 47 -19.46 -42.67 2.05
N GLU A 48 -19.18 -42.06 3.21
CA GLU A 48 -17.82 -41.64 3.60
C GLU A 48 -16.86 -42.84 3.64
N MET A 49 -17.26 -43.95 4.26
CA MET A 49 -16.45 -45.18 4.32
C MET A 49 -16.16 -45.76 2.93
N ILE A 50 -17.19 -45.95 2.09
CA ILE A 50 -17.00 -46.48 0.73
C ILE A 50 -16.18 -45.53 -0.14
N SER A 51 -16.36 -44.22 0.01
CA SER A 51 -15.56 -43.22 -0.73
C SER A 51 -14.09 -43.34 -0.36
N ARG A 52 -13.75 -43.46 0.94
CA ARG A 52 -12.37 -43.63 1.40
C ARG A 52 -11.76 -44.95 0.91
N VAL A 53 -12.50 -46.06 0.97
CA VAL A 53 -12.04 -47.35 0.43
C VAL A 53 -11.78 -47.27 -1.07
N THR A 54 -12.71 -46.69 -1.83
CA THR A 54 -12.58 -46.52 -3.30
C THR A 54 -11.39 -45.61 -3.65
N ASN A 55 -11.17 -44.54 -2.88
CA ASN A 55 -10.00 -43.67 -3.03
C ASN A 55 -8.70 -44.41 -2.68
N GLY A 56 -8.70 -45.29 -1.68
CA GLY A 56 -7.58 -46.17 -1.37
C GLY A 56 -7.20 -47.08 -2.53
N ILE A 57 -8.20 -47.68 -3.21
CA ILE A 57 -7.98 -48.48 -4.42
C ILE A 57 -7.34 -47.63 -5.52
N ALA A 58 -7.92 -46.45 -5.79
CA ALA A 58 -7.42 -45.54 -6.83
C ALA A 58 -5.98 -45.09 -6.56
N LEU A 59 -5.64 -44.76 -5.31
CA LEU A 59 -4.27 -44.39 -4.93
C LEU A 59 -3.30 -45.56 -5.12
N GLN A 60 -3.65 -46.75 -4.64
CA GLN A 60 -2.79 -47.93 -4.80
C GLN A 60 -2.58 -48.26 -6.28
N GLN A 61 -3.64 -48.23 -7.09
CA GLN A 61 -3.57 -48.43 -8.54
C GLN A 61 -2.69 -47.37 -9.20
N GLY A 62 -2.92 -46.09 -8.92
CA GLY A 62 -2.22 -45.00 -9.58
C GLY A 62 -0.73 -44.94 -9.23
N LEU A 63 -0.38 -45.22 -7.97
CA LEU A 63 1.01 -45.35 -7.54
C LEU A 63 1.69 -46.55 -8.21
N SER A 64 1.08 -47.74 -8.17
CA SER A 64 1.68 -48.94 -8.77
C SER A 64 1.77 -48.87 -10.30
N LYS A 65 0.86 -48.16 -10.98
CA LYS A 65 0.88 -47.93 -12.43
C LYS A 65 1.80 -46.76 -12.83
N GLY A 66 2.25 -45.95 -11.88
CA GLY A 66 3.06 -44.75 -12.12
C GLY A 66 2.28 -43.57 -12.72
N SER A 67 0.94 -43.58 -12.67
CA SER A 67 0.10 -42.46 -13.13
C SER A 67 -0.05 -41.35 -12.10
N ILE A 68 0.41 -41.57 -10.85
CA ILE A 68 0.49 -40.57 -9.78
C ILE A 68 1.96 -40.26 -9.49
N THR A 69 2.36 -38.98 -9.60
CA THR A 69 3.71 -38.54 -9.24
C THR A 69 3.85 -38.31 -7.73
N ASN A 70 5.09 -38.28 -7.24
CA ASN A 70 5.33 -38.01 -5.80
C ASN A 70 4.99 -36.56 -5.48
N GLU A 71 5.42 -35.62 -6.33
CA GLU A 71 5.14 -34.18 -6.20
C GLU A 71 3.63 -33.92 -6.05
N GLU A 72 2.80 -34.44 -6.97
CA GLU A 72 1.35 -34.24 -6.93
C GLU A 72 0.71 -34.80 -5.65
N LEU A 73 1.11 -36.00 -5.23
CA LEU A 73 0.55 -36.65 -4.04
C LEU A 73 0.95 -35.90 -2.76
N ILE A 74 2.23 -35.55 -2.62
CA ILE A 74 2.72 -34.84 -1.43
C ILE A 74 2.07 -33.45 -1.34
N SER A 75 1.98 -32.71 -2.46
CA SER A 75 1.34 -31.39 -2.48
C SER A 75 -0.13 -31.44 -2.07
N GLU A 76 -0.89 -32.44 -2.52
CA GLU A 76 -2.29 -32.61 -2.09
C GLU A 76 -2.41 -33.07 -0.63
N LEU A 77 -1.55 -33.98 -0.15
CA LEU A 77 -1.56 -34.43 1.24
C LEU A 77 -1.25 -33.28 2.21
N LEU A 78 -0.18 -32.52 1.94
CA LEU A 78 0.28 -31.44 2.83
C LEU A 78 -0.37 -30.08 2.56
N ASN A 79 -1.27 -30.00 1.58
CA ASN A 79 -1.91 -28.76 1.14
C ASN A 79 -0.89 -27.66 0.75
N LEU A 80 0.14 -28.03 -0.01
CA LEU A 80 1.19 -27.10 -0.46
C LEU A 80 0.72 -26.19 -1.61
N ARG A 81 -0.49 -26.43 -2.14
CA ARG A 81 -1.10 -25.70 -3.25
C ARG A 81 -0.24 -25.78 -4.50
N ASP A 82 0.35 -24.68 -4.92
CA ASP A 82 1.22 -24.54 -6.09
C ASP A 82 2.71 -24.56 -5.73
N VAL A 83 3.06 -24.84 -4.47
CA VAL A 83 4.43 -25.17 -4.08
C VAL A 83 4.64 -26.67 -4.26
N GLU A 84 5.71 -27.02 -4.96
CA GLU A 84 6.14 -28.41 -5.10
C GLU A 84 7.07 -28.79 -3.93
N PRO A 85 7.02 -30.04 -3.43
CA PRO A 85 8.03 -30.58 -2.52
C PRO A 85 9.47 -30.29 -2.96
N SER A 86 9.74 -30.35 -4.26
CA SER A 86 11.05 -30.01 -4.82
C SER A 86 11.46 -28.55 -4.53
N ASP A 87 10.53 -27.59 -4.55
CA ASP A 87 10.81 -26.19 -4.20
C ASP A 87 11.30 -26.08 -2.75
N ILE A 88 10.63 -26.79 -1.83
CA ILE A 88 11.00 -26.82 -0.41
C ILE A 88 12.37 -27.48 -0.22
N MET A 89 12.63 -28.56 -0.96
CA MET A 89 13.91 -29.27 -0.91
C MET A 89 15.09 -28.39 -1.35
N HIS A 90 14.87 -27.52 -2.34
CA HIS A 90 15.90 -26.63 -2.88
C HIS A 90 15.99 -25.26 -2.19
N LEU A 91 15.16 -24.99 -1.16
CA LEU A 91 15.23 -23.73 -0.42
C LEU A 91 16.65 -23.46 0.12
N ASP A 92 17.24 -22.34 -0.27
CA ASP A 92 18.51 -21.88 0.27
C ASP A 92 18.29 -21.16 1.60
N THR A 93 18.55 -21.88 2.70
CA THR A 93 18.42 -21.36 4.06
C THR A 93 19.50 -20.35 4.41
N GLU A 94 20.65 -20.35 3.71
CA GLU A 94 21.73 -19.38 3.91
C GLU A 94 21.43 -18.05 3.22
N GLU A 95 20.82 -18.06 2.04
CA GLU A 95 20.30 -16.83 1.40
C GLU A 95 19.22 -16.18 2.25
N PHE A 96 18.24 -16.96 2.72
CA PHE A 96 17.20 -16.45 3.61
C PHE A 96 17.78 -15.88 4.91
N LYS A 97 18.78 -16.56 5.50
CA LYS A 97 19.49 -16.07 6.68
C LYS A 97 20.19 -14.74 6.42
N LYS A 98 20.88 -14.58 5.27
CA LYS A 98 21.52 -13.31 4.89
C LYS A 98 20.51 -12.18 4.75
N LEU A 99 19.34 -12.45 4.19
CA LEU A 99 18.25 -11.47 4.12
C LEU A 99 17.83 -11.00 5.52
N VAL A 100 17.57 -11.92 6.45
CA VAL A 100 17.18 -11.60 7.82
C VAL A 100 18.29 -10.85 8.57
N GLU A 101 19.55 -11.25 8.41
CA GLU A 101 20.70 -10.52 8.96
C GLU A 101 20.82 -9.10 8.37
N GLY A 102 20.51 -8.93 7.08
CA GLY A 102 20.42 -7.63 6.42
C GLY A 102 19.35 -6.74 7.05
N ILE A 103 18.16 -7.30 7.30
CA ILE A 103 17.06 -6.61 7.99
C ILE A 103 17.49 -6.22 9.42
N HIS A 104 18.17 -7.10 10.16
CA HIS A 104 18.68 -6.76 11.49
C HIS A 104 19.70 -5.61 11.45
N LYS A 105 20.60 -5.61 10.46
CA LYS A 105 21.59 -4.54 10.29
C LYS A 105 20.94 -3.18 10.08
N LEU A 106 19.72 -3.10 9.51
CA LEU A 106 18.98 -1.83 9.43
C LEU A 106 18.73 -1.25 10.82
N SER A 107 18.30 -2.07 11.79
CA SER A 107 18.06 -1.63 13.16
C SER A 107 19.32 -1.14 13.89
N GLU A 108 20.49 -1.65 13.51
CA GLU A 108 21.77 -1.29 14.13
C GLU A 108 22.42 -0.06 13.47
N ILE A 109 22.12 0.21 12.20
CA ILE A 109 22.88 1.16 11.39
C ILE A 109 22.17 2.49 11.20
N ILE A 110 20.84 2.55 11.37
CA ILE A 110 20.10 3.82 11.21
C ILE A 110 20.53 4.81 12.33
N PRO A 111 21.15 5.95 12.00
CA PRO A 111 21.70 6.84 13.00
C PRO A 111 20.64 7.37 13.97
N THR A 112 21.08 7.65 15.20
CA THR A 112 20.33 8.40 16.24
C THR A 112 20.18 9.89 15.90
N THR A 113 20.16 10.25 14.62
CA THR A 113 19.95 11.63 14.21
C THR A 113 18.51 12.04 14.47
N LYS A 114 18.30 13.15 15.17
CA LYS A 114 16.97 13.70 15.46
C LYS A 114 16.55 14.58 14.29
N SER A 115 15.25 14.79 14.11
CA SER A 115 14.71 15.75 13.13
C SER A 115 15.24 17.18 13.34
N SER A 116 15.68 17.49 14.57
CA SER A 116 16.33 18.75 14.96
C SER A 116 17.80 18.87 14.56
N ASP A 117 18.39 17.86 13.93
CA ASP A 117 19.82 17.88 13.65
C ASP A 117 20.14 18.94 12.60
N PRO A 118 21.16 19.79 12.84
CA PRO A 118 21.50 20.90 11.95
C PRO A 118 21.66 20.48 10.49
N ILE A 119 22.21 19.29 10.24
CA ILE A 119 22.41 18.75 8.89
C ILE A 119 21.12 18.52 8.11
N LYS A 120 20.05 18.06 8.78
CA LYS A 120 18.75 17.84 8.14
C LYS A 120 18.14 19.17 7.71
N ILE A 121 18.16 20.15 8.60
CA ILE A 121 17.74 21.53 8.30
C ILE A 121 18.52 22.06 7.10
N ARG A 122 19.87 21.92 7.04
CA ARG A 122 20.62 22.43 5.88
C ARG A 122 20.24 21.75 4.57
N LEU A 123 20.04 20.43 4.58
CA LEU A 123 19.72 19.68 3.38
C LEU A 123 18.31 19.98 2.88
N ASP A 124 17.34 20.17 3.78
CA ASP A 124 15.99 20.63 3.43
C ASP A 124 16.02 22.06 2.89
N THR A 125 16.79 22.95 3.52
CA THR A 125 17.01 24.32 3.04
C THR A 125 17.67 24.31 1.65
N LEU A 126 18.69 23.47 1.42
CA LEU A 126 19.31 23.29 0.09
C LEU A 126 18.32 22.78 -0.94
N ASN A 127 17.50 21.79 -0.61
CA ASN A 127 16.49 21.23 -1.51
C ASN A 127 15.46 22.30 -1.91
N SER A 128 15.01 23.12 -0.96
CA SER A 128 14.11 24.24 -1.23
C SER A 128 14.73 25.32 -2.14
N PHE A 129 16.05 25.50 -2.07
CA PHE A 129 16.79 26.42 -2.90
C PHE A 129 17.04 25.87 -4.32
N VAL A 130 17.43 24.60 -4.42
CA VAL A 130 17.83 23.94 -5.68
C VAL A 130 16.63 23.55 -6.56
N ASN A 131 15.45 23.31 -5.99
CA ASN A 131 14.23 23.02 -6.76
C ASN A 131 13.67 24.25 -7.50
N LYS A 132 14.23 25.44 -7.28
CA LYS A 132 13.96 26.62 -8.12
C LYS A 132 14.87 26.56 -9.35
N PRO A 133 14.35 26.65 -10.59
CA PRO A 133 15.19 26.63 -11.77
C PRO A 133 16.14 27.84 -11.79
N ILE A 134 17.43 27.58 -11.62
CA ILE A 134 18.51 28.59 -11.77
C ILE A 134 19.13 28.40 -13.17
N ASP A 135 18.46 28.94 -14.19
CA ASP A 135 18.88 28.81 -15.59
C ASP A 135 19.75 30.00 -16.04
N VAL A 136 20.78 30.33 -15.24
CA VAL A 136 21.73 31.41 -15.58
C VAL A 136 23.15 30.96 -15.29
N GLU A 137 23.96 30.84 -16.35
CA GLU A 137 25.37 30.45 -16.25
C GLU A 137 26.28 31.62 -15.88
N LYS A 138 26.01 32.81 -16.43
CA LYS A 138 26.82 34.02 -16.21
C LYS A 138 25.98 35.28 -16.36
N VAL A 139 26.43 36.35 -15.72
CA VAL A 139 25.96 37.72 -15.95
C VAL A 139 27.08 38.56 -16.57
N GLU A 140 26.72 39.43 -17.50
CA GLU A 140 27.66 40.32 -18.19
C GLU A 140 27.34 41.79 -17.90
N GLU A 141 28.37 42.62 -17.97
CA GLU A 141 28.19 44.07 -17.96
C GLU A 141 27.65 44.56 -19.31
N PRO A 142 26.95 45.72 -19.35
CA PRO A 142 26.60 46.39 -20.60
C PRO A 142 27.80 46.60 -21.54
N GLY A 143 28.98 46.83 -20.97
CA GLY A 143 30.26 46.90 -21.66
C GLY A 143 30.79 48.33 -21.87
N PRO A 144 32.02 48.47 -22.39
CA PRO A 144 32.70 49.76 -22.49
C PRO A 144 32.00 50.75 -23.44
N GLU A 145 31.32 50.25 -24.47
CA GLU A 145 30.57 51.10 -25.41
C GLU A 145 29.38 51.79 -24.73
N PHE A 146 28.67 51.09 -23.84
CA PHE A 146 27.60 51.68 -23.06
C PHE A 146 28.13 52.76 -22.12
N LEU A 147 29.21 52.46 -21.37
CA LEU A 147 29.85 53.42 -20.46
C LEU A 147 30.33 54.67 -21.21
N LYS A 148 30.93 54.48 -22.39
CA LYS A 148 31.35 55.59 -23.26
C LYS A 148 30.15 56.43 -23.65
N ALA A 149 29.06 55.82 -24.12
CA ALA A 149 27.85 56.54 -24.52
C ALA A 149 27.24 57.37 -23.37
N VAL A 150 27.05 56.78 -22.18
CA VAL A 150 26.46 57.51 -21.05
C VAL A 150 27.39 58.59 -20.49
N THR A 151 28.71 58.38 -20.55
CA THR A 151 29.70 59.39 -20.14
C THR A 151 29.75 60.56 -21.12
N THR A 152 29.64 60.29 -22.41
CA THR A 152 29.52 61.34 -23.44
C THR A 152 28.26 62.17 -23.20
N LEU A 153 27.11 61.53 -22.97
CA LEU A 153 25.86 62.24 -22.64
C LEU A 153 25.97 63.09 -21.37
N LYS A 154 26.64 62.60 -20.33
CA LYS A 154 26.87 63.38 -19.10
C LYS A 154 27.71 64.64 -19.35
N LYS A 155 28.68 64.56 -20.26
CA LYS A 155 29.58 65.67 -20.63
C LYS A 155 29.01 66.57 -21.72
N SER A 156 27.85 66.24 -22.29
CA SER A 156 27.23 67.01 -23.35
C SER A 156 26.97 68.44 -22.90
N THR A 157 27.38 69.40 -23.73
CA THR A 157 27.12 70.84 -23.53
C THR A 157 25.75 71.26 -24.07
N LEU A 158 25.01 70.33 -24.68
CA LEU A 158 23.66 70.59 -25.19
C LEU A 158 22.70 70.88 -24.03
N ASP A 159 21.85 71.88 -24.20
CA ASP A 159 20.80 72.20 -23.25
C ASP A 159 19.59 71.28 -23.45
N TRP A 160 19.60 70.13 -22.78
CA TRP A 160 18.55 69.12 -22.85
C TRP A 160 17.17 69.63 -22.39
N LYS A 161 17.12 70.76 -21.66
CA LYS A 161 15.85 71.43 -21.33
C LYS A 161 15.10 71.93 -22.57
N GLN A 162 15.78 72.08 -23.71
CA GLN A 162 15.12 72.40 -24.97
C GLN A 162 14.23 71.26 -25.45
N ILE A 163 14.65 69.99 -25.27
CA ILE A 163 13.82 68.82 -25.58
C ILE A 163 12.68 68.69 -24.57
N GLU A 164 12.97 68.84 -23.27
CA GLU A 164 11.94 68.82 -22.22
C GLU A 164 10.87 69.88 -22.49
N GLY A 165 11.30 71.11 -22.80
CA GLY A 165 10.42 72.21 -23.17
C GLY A 165 9.66 71.96 -24.48
N PHE A 166 10.26 71.29 -25.46
CA PHE A 166 9.58 70.93 -26.70
C PHE A 166 8.54 69.83 -26.49
N ALA A 167 8.87 68.78 -25.72
CA ALA A 167 7.93 67.74 -25.31
C ALA A 167 6.74 68.35 -24.54
N GLY A 168 7.01 69.28 -23.61
CA GLY A 168 5.98 70.03 -22.91
C GLY A 168 5.05 70.83 -23.85
N ARG A 169 5.59 71.42 -24.92
CA ARG A 169 4.78 72.10 -25.95
C ARG A 169 3.93 71.14 -26.78
N LEU A 170 4.47 69.96 -27.10
CA LEU A 170 3.69 68.92 -27.79
C LEU A 170 2.54 68.41 -26.91
N LYS A 171 2.77 68.25 -25.60
CA LYS A 171 1.75 67.89 -24.62
C LYS A 171 0.67 68.97 -24.47
N ASP A 172 1.07 70.25 -24.44
CA ASP A 172 0.15 71.40 -24.46
C ASP A 172 -0.69 71.41 -25.74
N PHE A 173 -0.04 71.24 -26.91
CA PHE A 173 -0.72 71.10 -28.20
C PHE A 173 -1.71 69.94 -28.19
N HIS A 174 -1.34 68.75 -27.72
CA HIS A 174 -2.25 67.62 -27.59
C HIS A 174 -3.47 67.99 -26.75
N GLY A 175 -3.27 68.56 -25.55
CA GLY A 175 -4.36 68.96 -24.66
C GLY A 175 -5.34 69.93 -25.33
N LYS A 176 -4.83 70.98 -25.99
CA LYS A 176 -5.67 71.96 -26.69
C LYS A 176 -6.32 71.39 -27.96
N ALA A 177 -5.59 70.58 -28.74
CA ALA A 177 -6.10 69.91 -29.93
C ALA A 177 -7.24 68.93 -29.58
N THR A 178 -7.12 68.18 -28.48
CA THR A 178 -8.17 67.27 -28.01
C THR A 178 -9.44 68.02 -27.61
N ILE A 179 -9.32 69.22 -27.01
CA ILE A 179 -10.46 70.09 -26.72
C ILE A 179 -11.14 70.53 -28.03
N VAL A 180 -10.38 70.95 -29.04
CA VAL A 180 -10.91 71.32 -30.37
C VAL A 180 -11.59 70.11 -31.04
N ALA A 181 -10.99 68.93 -30.98
CA ALA A 181 -11.53 67.70 -31.58
C ALA A 181 -12.86 67.26 -30.95
N ASN A 182 -13.00 67.45 -29.63
CA ASN A 182 -14.17 67.02 -28.86
C ASN A 182 -15.20 68.14 -28.62
N PHE A 183 -15.02 69.31 -29.22
CA PHE A 183 -15.93 70.44 -29.04
C PHE A 183 -17.39 70.07 -29.42
N PRO A 184 -18.37 70.28 -28.52
CA PRO A 184 -19.76 69.84 -28.72
C PRO A 184 -20.45 70.60 -29.85
N LYS A 185 -21.22 69.88 -30.67
CA LYS A 185 -21.87 70.44 -31.88
C LYS A 185 -23.00 71.45 -31.61
N ILE A 186 -23.43 71.69 -30.36
CA ILE A 186 -24.64 72.49 -30.07
C ILE A 186 -24.47 73.34 -28.78
N GLY A 187 -24.50 74.67 -28.96
CA GLY A 187 -25.12 75.68 -28.07
C GLY A 187 -24.66 75.81 -26.62
N ASN A 188 -23.59 76.57 -26.34
CA ASN A 188 -23.57 77.74 -25.45
C ASN A 188 -22.14 78.31 -25.31
N LYS A 189 -22.04 79.65 -25.27
CA LYS A 189 -20.86 80.54 -25.18
C LYS A 189 -19.50 79.95 -25.52
N ILE A 190 -19.02 80.36 -26.69
CA ILE A 190 -17.71 80.08 -27.25
C ILE A 190 -16.74 81.07 -26.63
N PRO A 191 -15.74 80.63 -25.86
CA PRO A 191 -14.61 81.51 -25.61
C PRO A 191 -13.84 81.55 -26.93
N ALA A 192 -13.70 82.73 -27.54
CA ALA A 192 -12.63 82.96 -28.51
C ALA A 192 -11.30 82.38 -27.99
N ASP A 193 -11.12 82.42 -26.66
CA ASP A 193 -10.07 81.77 -25.88
C ASP A 193 -9.78 80.31 -26.25
N THR A 194 -10.75 79.49 -26.71
CA THR A 194 -10.46 78.10 -27.11
C THR A 194 -9.68 78.03 -28.42
N VAL A 195 -10.04 78.88 -29.38
CA VAL A 195 -9.33 79.00 -30.65
C VAL A 195 -7.98 79.68 -30.41
N ASP A 196 -7.95 80.72 -29.57
CA ASP A 196 -6.72 81.43 -29.20
C ASP A 196 -5.75 80.54 -28.42
N ASP A 197 -6.23 79.73 -27.49
CA ASP A 197 -5.41 78.74 -26.76
C ASP A 197 -4.79 77.72 -27.71
N PHE A 198 -5.57 77.25 -28.68
CA PHE A 198 -5.10 76.29 -29.67
C PHE A 198 -4.11 76.94 -30.66
N LEU A 199 -4.39 78.16 -31.12
CA LEU A 199 -3.45 78.99 -31.90
C LEU A 199 -2.14 79.21 -31.16
N HIS A 200 -2.23 79.52 -29.86
CA HIS A 200 -1.08 79.70 -28.99
C HIS A 200 -0.28 78.41 -28.85
N ALA A 201 -0.95 77.27 -28.67
CA ALA A 201 -0.31 75.96 -28.59
C ALA A 201 0.40 75.58 -29.91
N ILE A 202 -0.24 75.80 -31.07
CA ILE A 202 0.42 75.67 -32.38
C ILE A 202 1.62 76.60 -32.45
N GLY A 203 1.43 77.87 -32.09
CA GLY A 203 2.47 78.89 -32.11
C GLY A 203 3.69 78.51 -31.28
N LYS A 204 3.49 77.90 -30.11
CA LYS A 204 4.56 77.36 -29.26
C LYS A 204 5.30 76.20 -29.94
N VAL A 205 4.59 75.22 -30.51
CA VAL A 205 5.19 74.07 -31.21
C VAL A 205 5.98 74.52 -32.44
N MET A 206 5.49 75.53 -33.17
CA MET A 206 6.13 76.10 -34.35
C MET A 206 7.35 76.98 -34.06
N ARG A 207 7.62 77.34 -32.80
CA ARG A 207 8.82 78.12 -32.46
C ARG A 207 10.05 77.40 -32.98
N GLN A 208 10.95 78.15 -33.62
CA GLN A 208 12.15 77.58 -34.21
C GLN A 208 12.95 76.84 -33.15
N ILE A 209 13.07 75.53 -33.33
CA ILE A 209 13.93 74.64 -32.57
C ILE A 209 14.58 73.69 -33.54
N ASP A 210 15.90 73.61 -33.49
CA ASP A 210 16.66 72.63 -34.25
C ASP A 210 17.03 71.47 -33.33
N LEU A 211 16.40 70.31 -33.56
CA LEU A 211 16.68 69.09 -32.80
C LEU A 211 17.81 68.25 -33.43
N SER A 212 18.38 68.68 -34.56
CA SER A 212 19.45 67.95 -35.26
C SER A 212 20.69 67.67 -34.39
N PRO A 213 21.19 68.62 -33.58
CA PRO A 213 22.35 68.37 -32.71
C PRO A 213 22.08 67.26 -31.68
N PHE A 214 20.90 67.25 -31.08
CA PHE A 214 20.50 66.22 -30.10
C PHE A 214 20.29 64.85 -30.74
N LYS A 215 19.73 64.83 -31.96
CA LYS A 215 19.56 63.60 -32.74
C LYS A 215 20.90 62.98 -33.11
N ALA A 216 21.89 63.79 -33.47
CA ALA A 216 23.25 63.34 -33.75
C ALA A 216 23.90 62.71 -32.51
N GLU A 217 23.76 63.35 -31.33
CA GLU A 217 24.29 62.86 -30.06
C GLU A 217 23.69 61.49 -29.66
N LEU A 218 22.42 61.22 -30.01
CA LEU A 218 21.69 59.97 -29.73
C LEU A 218 21.67 58.96 -30.88
N ALA A 219 22.47 59.18 -31.93
CA ALA A 219 22.47 58.32 -33.13
C ALA A 219 22.93 56.87 -32.84
N GLY A 220 23.75 56.66 -31.80
CA GLY A 220 24.20 55.34 -31.38
C GLY A 220 23.07 54.46 -30.81
N ASP A 221 23.31 53.15 -30.80
CA ASP A 221 22.40 52.14 -30.27
C ASP A 221 22.92 51.44 -29.00
N SER A 222 24.10 51.81 -28.50
CA SER A 222 24.74 51.19 -27.33
C SER A 222 23.85 51.20 -26.07
N ILE A 223 23.08 52.27 -25.85
CA ILE A 223 22.13 52.38 -24.71
C ILE A 223 20.94 51.44 -24.87
N SER A 224 20.46 51.25 -26.11
CA SER A 224 19.35 50.33 -26.39
C SER A 224 19.80 48.87 -26.34
N LYS A 225 20.97 48.55 -26.91
CA LYS A 225 21.58 47.20 -26.90
C LYS A 225 21.93 46.69 -25.50
N ALA A 226 22.21 47.59 -24.55
CA ALA A 226 22.49 47.20 -23.17
C ALA A 226 21.33 46.44 -22.51
N LYS A 227 20.08 46.65 -22.94
CA LYS A 227 18.91 45.95 -22.41
C LYS A 227 18.98 44.43 -22.60
N GLU A 228 19.47 43.98 -23.76
CA GLU A 228 19.62 42.55 -24.06
C GLU A 228 20.68 41.88 -23.18
N LYS A 229 21.81 42.56 -22.94
CA LYS A 229 22.85 42.08 -22.04
C LYS A 229 22.40 41.99 -20.58
N LEU A 230 21.43 42.83 -20.19
CA LEU A 230 20.90 42.89 -18.84
C LEU A 230 19.69 41.98 -18.60
N LYS A 231 19.27 41.17 -19.59
CA LYS A 231 18.04 40.36 -19.50
C LYS A 231 18.02 39.39 -18.31
N ASP A 232 19.16 38.79 -17.98
CA ASP A 232 19.28 37.79 -16.91
C ASP A 232 19.63 38.43 -15.55
N PHE A 233 19.89 39.74 -15.53
CA PHE A 233 20.29 40.47 -14.33
C PHE A 233 19.29 40.34 -13.17
N PRO A 234 17.97 40.51 -13.37
CA PRO A 234 16.99 40.37 -12.28
C PRO A 234 16.96 38.97 -11.69
N LYS A 235 17.16 37.94 -12.53
CA LYS A 235 17.20 36.54 -12.07
C LYS A 235 18.40 36.31 -11.15
N VAL A 236 19.58 36.80 -11.53
CA VAL A 236 20.81 36.65 -10.73
C VAL A 236 20.69 37.40 -9.40
N VAL A 237 20.22 38.64 -9.42
CA VAL A 237 19.99 39.42 -8.18
C VAL A 237 19.01 38.69 -7.26
N LYS A 238 17.92 38.14 -7.80
CA LYS A 238 16.96 37.33 -7.04
C LYS A 238 17.62 36.09 -6.44
N THR A 239 18.35 35.29 -7.22
CA THR A 239 19.02 34.08 -6.73
C THR A 239 20.01 34.38 -5.60
N VAL A 240 20.80 35.44 -5.75
CA VAL A 240 21.73 35.90 -4.72
C VAL A 240 20.99 36.33 -3.45
N ASN A 241 19.87 37.05 -3.57
CA ASN A 241 19.05 37.47 -2.43
C ASN A 241 18.37 36.29 -1.74
N ASP A 242 17.80 35.35 -2.50
CA ASP A 242 17.20 34.12 -1.98
C ASP A 242 18.23 33.31 -1.17
N PHE A 243 19.46 33.19 -1.69
CA PHE A 243 20.55 32.52 -0.97
C PHE A 243 20.96 33.27 0.30
N ALA A 244 21.11 34.60 0.23
CA ALA A 244 21.48 35.42 1.37
C ALA A 244 20.48 35.31 2.54
N ASN A 245 19.21 35.05 2.26
CA ASN A 245 18.18 34.85 3.29
C ASN A 245 18.36 33.55 4.07
N VAL A 246 19.00 32.54 3.48
CA VAL A 246 19.17 31.20 4.07
C VAL A 246 20.63 30.85 4.41
N GLU A 247 21.58 31.74 4.12
CA GLU A 247 23.02 31.48 4.22
C GLU A 247 23.46 30.94 5.60
N LYS A 248 22.82 31.41 6.69
CA LYS A 248 23.20 31.02 8.05
C LYS A 248 22.95 29.53 8.28
N GLU A 249 21.85 29.02 7.76
CA GLU A 249 21.45 27.62 7.85
C GLU A 249 22.37 26.73 6.99
N LEU A 250 22.94 27.26 5.91
CA LEU A 250 23.80 26.52 4.97
C LEU A 250 25.27 26.37 5.41
N SER A 251 25.57 26.61 6.69
CA SER A 251 26.93 26.55 7.24
C SER A 251 27.43 25.13 7.48
N TYR A 252 28.24 24.62 6.55
CA TYR A 252 28.87 23.31 6.65
C TYR A 252 29.98 23.28 7.71
N LYS A 253 29.97 22.24 8.52
CA LYS A 253 30.88 22.02 9.64
C LYS A 253 31.39 20.58 9.58
N SER A 254 32.52 20.36 8.91
CA SER A 254 33.09 19.03 8.66
C SER A 254 33.16 18.15 9.92
N LYS A 255 33.58 18.70 11.07
CA LYS A 255 33.67 17.95 12.34
C LYS A 255 32.34 17.36 12.82
N THR A 256 31.21 18.00 12.56
CA THR A 256 29.89 17.54 12.99
C THR A 256 29.10 16.88 11.86
N ASP A 257 29.31 17.34 10.62
CA ASP A 257 28.49 16.95 9.47
C ASP A 257 29.01 15.68 8.81
N ASP A 258 30.33 15.53 8.65
CA ASP A 258 30.93 14.37 7.97
C ASP A 258 30.59 13.04 8.65
N PRO A 259 30.62 12.93 10.00
CA PRO A 259 30.21 11.69 10.66
C PRO A 259 28.75 11.32 10.37
N ILE A 260 27.85 12.30 10.33
CA ILE A 260 26.42 12.07 10.08
C ILE A 260 26.18 11.66 8.63
N ILE A 261 26.81 12.36 7.67
CA ILE A 261 26.70 12.04 6.23
C ILE A 261 27.23 10.63 5.95
N LYS A 262 28.36 10.24 6.56
CA LYS A 262 28.89 8.87 6.44
C LYS A 262 27.97 7.83 7.05
N SER A 263 27.37 8.13 8.20
CA SER A 263 26.41 7.23 8.84
C SER A 263 25.14 7.05 7.98
N LEU A 264 24.70 8.12 7.33
CA LEU A 264 23.57 8.09 6.41
C LEU A 264 23.88 7.25 5.17
N GLU A 265 25.02 7.50 4.51
CA GLU A 265 25.45 6.72 3.34
C GLU A 265 25.52 5.22 3.69
N LYS A 266 26.07 4.89 4.85
CA LYS A 266 26.10 3.50 5.35
C LYS A 266 24.67 2.93 5.49
N SER A 267 23.74 3.69 6.07
CA SER A 267 22.34 3.27 6.23
C SER A 267 21.62 3.08 4.90
N MET A 268 21.83 4.00 3.97
CA MET A 268 21.28 3.93 2.62
C MET A 268 21.78 2.70 1.88
N ASN A 269 23.09 2.43 1.93
CA ASN A 269 23.67 1.27 1.26
C ASN A 269 23.12 -0.03 1.83
N VAL A 270 22.97 -0.13 3.15
CA VAL A 270 22.38 -1.32 3.79
C VAL A 270 20.92 -1.49 3.36
N LEU A 271 20.13 -0.43 3.36
CA LEU A 271 18.73 -0.48 2.91
C LEU A 271 18.62 -0.84 1.43
N ALA A 272 19.44 -0.27 0.58
CA ALA A 272 19.50 -0.63 -0.83
C ALA A 272 19.85 -2.11 -1.02
N THR A 273 20.86 -2.62 -0.30
CA THR A 273 21.23 -4.04 -0.33
C THR A 273 20.10 -4.93 0.18
N VAL A 274 19.41 -4.56 1.26
CA VAL A 274 18.27 -5.35 1.77
C VAL A 274 17.13 -5.38 0.76
N LEU A 275 16.76 -4.24 0.17
CA LEU A 275 15.70 -4.17 -0.83
C LEU A 275 16.05 -4.96 -2.10
N GLU A 276 17.31 -4.92 -2.53
CA GLU A 276 17.81 -5.73 -3.64
C GLU A 276 17.76 -7.23 -3.31
N GLN A 277 18.21 -7.62 -2.11
CA GLN A 277 18.17 -9.00 -1.65
C GLN A 277 16.72 -9.51 -1.54
N MET A 278 15.78 -8.70 -1.00
CA MET A 278 14.35 -9.04 -0.96
C MET A 278 13.78 -9.32 -2.36
N TRP A 279 14.21 -8.54 -3.35
CA TRP A 279 13.78 -8.74 -4.74
C TRP A 279 14.36 -10.04 -5.32
N ASN A 280 15.63 -10.33 -5.05
CA ASN A 280 16.25 -11.56 -5.50
C ASN A 280 15.64 -12.79 -4.82
N ASP A 281 15.31 -12.69 -3.54
CA ASP A 281 14.82 -13.78 -2.69
C ASP A 281 13.27 -13.90 -2.69
N HIS A 282 12.57 -13.20 -3.59
CA HIS A 282 11.09 -13.15 -3.59
C HIS A 282 10.44 -14.54 -3.68
N GLU A 283 11.02 -15.48 -4.43
CA GLU A 283 10.52 -16.86 -4.52
C GLU A 283 10.68 -17.61 -3.19
N ILE A 284 11.81 -17.45 -2.50
CA ILE A 284 12.03 -18.04 -1.16
C ILE A 284 10.97 -17.52 -0.19
N ILE A 285 10.76 -16.21 -0.17
CA ILE A 285 9.75 -15.55 0.68
C ILE A 285 8.35 -16.11 0.39
N ARG A 286 7.99 -16.23 -0.89
CA ARG A 286 6.70 -16.79 -1.34
C ARG A 286 6.51 -18.25 -0.91
N ILE A 287 7.55 -19.07 -1.04
CA ILE A 287 7.50 -20.49 -0.62
C ILE A 287 7.28 -20.57 0.89
N LEU A 288 8.00 -19.78 1.68
CA LEU A 288 7.88 -19.78 3.14
C LEU A 288 6.52 -19.29 3.61
N GLU A 289 5.97 -18.25 3.00
CA GLU A 289 4.61 -17.79 3.27
C GLU A 289 3.59 -18.91 3.02
N LYS A 290 3.70 -19.60 1.87
CA LYS A 290 2.81 -20.71 1.53
C LYS A 290 2.95 -21.89 2.50
N LEU A 291 4.19 -22.24 2.84
CA LEU A 291 4.53 -23.36 3.72
C LEU A 291 4.12 -23.13 5.17
N TYR A 292 4.31 -21.94 5.73
CA TYR A 292 4.03 -21.70 7.14
C TYR A 292 2.62 -21.15 7.38
N ILE A 293 2.08 -20.35 6.45
CA ILE A 293 0.82 -19.63 6.63
C ILE A 293 -0.30 -20.30 5.83
N LEU A 294 -0.19 -20.33 4.50
CA LEU A 294 -1.33 -20.66 3.64
C LEU A 294 -1.70 -22.14 3.63
N ARG A 295 -0.75 -23.07 3.83
CA ARG A 295 -1.04 -24.51 3.85
C ARG A 295 -1.98 -24.94 4.97
N ARG A 296 -1.96 -24.23 6.11
CA ARG A 296 -2.81 -24.54 7.26
C ARG A 296 -4.29 -24.29 6.96
N HIS A 297 -4.55 -23.46 5.96
CA HIS A 297 -5.86 -23.19 5.45
C HIS A 297 -6.17 -24.11 4.25
N ARG A 298 -6.72 -25.30 4.55
CA ARG A 298 -7.30 -26.21 3.55
C ARG A 298 -8.71 -25.72 3.23
N SER A 299 -8.85 -25.02 2.10
CA SER A 299 -10.16 -24.54 1.67
C SER A 299 -11.03 -25.73 1.25
N GLY A 300 -12.29 -25.75 1.66
CA GLY A 300 -13.23 -26.74 1.18
C GLY A 300 -13.40 -26.67 -0.34
N ASN A 301 -13.26 -25.46 -0.90
CA ASN A 301 -13.39 -25.19 -2.33
C ASN A 301 -12.24 -25.73 -3.18
N GLN A 302 -11.15 -26.19 -2.57
CA GLN A 302 -10.04 -26.79 -3.31
C GLN A 302 -10.48 -28.10 -3.98
N ASP A 303 -10.23 -28.19 -5.29
CA ASP A 303 -10.48 -29.39 -6.06
C ASP A 303 -9.31 -30.35 -5.87
N SER A 304 -9.51 -31.38 -5.05
CA SER A 304 -8.54 -32.47 -4.89
C SER A 304 -8.73 -33.48 -6.01
N LYS A 305 -7.66 -33.80 -6.73
CA LYS A 305 -7.68 -34.77 -7.82
C LYS A 305 -7.41 -36.17 -7.30
N LEU A 306 -6.50 -36.31 -6.33
CA LEU A 306 -5.98 -37.61 -5.87
C LEU A 306 -6.69 -38.11 -4.61
N ILE A 307 -7.10 -37.21 -3.73
CA ILE A 307 -7.68 -37.53 -2.42
C ILE A 307 -9.03 -36.84 -2.12
N PRO A 308 -10.00 -36.77 -3.05
CA PRO A 308 -11.26 -36.08 -2.83
C PRO A 308 -12.11 -36.66 -1.69
N ALA A 309 -11.89 -37.92 -1.31
CA ALA A 309 -12.53 -38.53 -0.14
C ALA A 309 -11.86 -38.18 1.21
N PHE A 310 -10.66 -37.59 1.21
CA PHE A 310 -9.93 -37.17 2.42
C PHE A 310 -10.08 -35.66 2.65
N SER A 311 -11.32 -35.29 2.94
CA SER A 311 -11.76 -33.90 3.04
C SER A 311 -11.31 -33.16 4.30
N ARG A 312 -11.00 -33.87 5.39
CA ARG A 312 -10.69 -33.26 6.70
C ARG A 312 -9.20 -33.00 6.85
N ASP A 313 -8.40 -34.05 6.77
CA ASP A 313 -6.93 -34.00 6.78
C ASP A 313 -6.33 -35.38 6.45
N THR A 314 -5.01 -35.48 6.51
CA THR A 314 -4.21 -36.68 6.22
C THR A 314 -4.42 -37.80 7.24
N SER A 315 -5.07 -37.54 8.38
CA SER A 315 -5.43 -38.59 9.34
C SER A 315 -6.48 -39.55 8.78
N GLU A 316 -7.25 -39.13 7.77
CA GLU A 316 -8.27 -39.96 7.12
C GLU A 316 -7.67 -41.14 6.33
N LEU A 317 -6.38 -41.10 5.95
CA LEU A 317 -5.66 -42.28 5.43
C LEU A 317 -5.67 -43.44 6.42
N GLY A 318 -5.62 -43.14 7.72
CA GLY A 318 -5.65 -44.14 8.79
C GLY A 318 -7.03 -44.74 9.03
N LEU A 319 -8.10 -44.08 8.56
CA LEU A 319 -9.47 -44.55 8.75
C LEU A 319 -9.82 -45.73 7.85
N ILE A 320 -9.16 -45.89 6.69
CA ILE A 320 -9.47 -46.96 5.73
C ILE A 320 -9.39 -48.35 6.38
N SER A 321 -8.40 -48.60 7.24
CA SER A 321 -8.27 -49.89 7.96
C SER A 321 -9.44 -50.11 8.94
N ASN A 322 -9.94 -49.05 9.57
CA ASN A 322 -11.10 -49.13 10.46
C ASN A 322 -12.40 -49.29 9.65
N ASP A 323 -12.53 -48.60 8.52
CA ASP A 323 -13.66 -48.73 7.62
C ASP A 323 -13.79 -50.19 7.12
N LEU A 324 -12.69 -50.86 6.81
CA LEU A 324 -12.69 -52.27 6.38
C LEU A 324 -13.06 -53.27 7.50
N LYS A 325 -13.07 -52.84 8.77
CA LYS A 325 -13.54 -53.66 9.91
C LYS A 325 -15.03 -53.49 10.17
N ASP A 326 -15.66 -52.48 9.60
CA ASP A 326 -17.10 -52.26 9.70
C ASP A 326 -17.87 -53.37 9.00
N SER A 327 -18.90 -53.90 9.67
CA SER A 327 -19.65 -55.07 9.18
C SER A 327 -20.43 -54.76 7.90
N TRP A 328 -20.91 -53.52 7.73
CA TRP A 328 -21.60 -53.11 6.52
C TRP A 328 -20.61 -52.97 5.36
N VAL A 329 -19.46 -52.33 5.57
CA VAL A 329 -18.42 -52.23 4.54
C VAL A 329 -17.94 -53.61 4.10
N GLN A 330 -17.73 -54.56 5.02
CA GLN A 330 -17.32 -55.92 4.69
C GLN A 330 -18.30 -56.65 3.75
N ALA A 331 -19.60 -56.40 3.93
CA ALA A 331 -20.65 -56.93 3.05
C ALA A 331 -20.59 -56.28 1.67
N GLU A 332 -20.52 -54.95 1.60
CA GLU A 332 -20.54 -54.19 0.34
C GLU A 332 -19.28 -54.42 -0.52
N VAL A 333 -18.12 -54.63 0.09
CA VAL A 333 -16.88 -54.98 -0.66
C VAL A 333 -16.85 -56.45 -1.10
N ASN A 334 -17.99 -57.15 -1.12
CA ASN A 334 -18.14 -58.53 -1.60
C ASN A 334 -17.14 -59.52 -0.95
N GLY A 335 -16.89 -59.37 0.35
CA GLY A 335 -15.96 -60.20 1.11
C GLY A 335 -14.48 -59.98 0.79
N GLN A 336 -14.13 -58.93 0.04
CA GLN A 336 -12.74 -58.61 -0.33
C GLN A 336 -11.99 -57.79 0.74
N ALA A 337 -12.60 -57.54 1.90
CA ALA A 337 -12.03 -56.66 2.94
C ALA A 337 -10.61 -57.07 3.37
N SER A 338 -10.33 -58.37 3.53
CA SER A 338 -8.98 -58.85 3.89
C SER A 338 -7.94 -58.61 2.79
N ILE A 339 -8.32 -58.68 1.52
CA ILE A 339 -7.44 -58.40 0.39
C ILE A 339 -7.11 -56.91 0.34
N LEU A 340 -8.13 -56.06 0.51
CA LEU A 340 -7.98 -54.61 0.57
C LEU A 340 -7.10 -54.19 1.75
N GLU A 341 -7.34 -54.76 2.94
CA GLU A 341 -6.54 -54.47 4.14
C GLU A 341 -5.05 -54.77 3.93
N LYS A 342 -4.74 -55.92 3.31
CA LYS A 342 -3.36 -56.29 2.97
C LYS A 342 -2.76 -55.34 1.92
N ALA A 343 -3.51 -55.02 0.87
CA ALA A 343 -3.04 -54.12 -0.18
C ALA A 343 -2.79 -52.69 0.34
N PHE A 344 -3.54 -52.24 1.35
CA PHE A 344 -3.42 -50.91 1.94
C PHE A 344 -2.47 -50.83 3.14
N GLN A 345 -1.84 -51.94 3.58
CA GLN A 345 -0.86 -51.90 4.68
C GLN A 345 0.19 -50.78 4.53
N PRO A 346 0.74 -50.52 3.33
CA PRO A 346 1.73 -49.45 3.16
C PRO A 346 1.21 -48.03 3.46
N PHE A 347 -0.11 -47.80 3.47
CA PHE A 347 -0.68 -46.48 3.79
C PHE A 347 -0.48 -46.07 5.26
N SER A 348 -0.22 -47.02 6.16
CA SER A 348 0.14 -46.71 7.55
C SER A 348 1.46 -45.92 7.63
N ALA A 349 2.48 -46.37 6.89
CA ALA A 349 3.75 -45.67 6.78
C ALA A 349 3.58 -44.33 6.05
N LEU A 350 2.77 -44.29 4.98
CA LEU A 350 2.48 -43.03 4.27
C LEU A 350 1.87 -41.98 5.21
N LYS A 351 0.89 -42.38 6.04
CA LYS A 351 0.29 -41.51 7.05
C LYS A 351 1.32 -41.00 8.05
N GLU A 352 2.09 -41.91 8.65
CA GLU A 352 3.12 -41.56 9.65
C GLU A 352 4.13 -40.56 9.07
N LYS A 353 4.63 -40.80 7.86
CA LYS A 353 5.59 -39.89 7.21
C LYS A 353 4.97 -38.55 6.84
N THR A 354 3.72 -38.53 6.42
CA THR A 354 2.98 -37.29 6.15
C THR A 354 2.80 -36.47 7.43
N GLU A 355 2.39 -37.11 8.53
CA GLU A 355 2.26 -36.47 9.86
C GLU A 355 3.62 -35.97 10.37
N LYS A 356 4.71 -36.71 10.10
CA LYS A 356 6.07 -36.27 10.44
C LYS A 356 6.48 -35.00 9.69
N VAL A 357 6.13 -34.86 8.41
CA VAL A 357 6.36 -33.61 7.67
C VAL A 357 5.54 -32.48 8.27
N ASP A 358 4.25 -32.71 8.51
CA ASP A 358 3.37 -31.71 9.11
C ASP A 358 3.87 -31.21 10.47
N GLY A 359 4.32 -32.13 11.33
CA GLY A 359 4.93 -31.82 12.62
C GLY A 359 6.29 -31.13 12.52
N SER A 360 7.07 -31.36 11.46
CA SER A 360 8.38 -30.71 11.26
C SER A 360 8.26 -29.23 10.88
N ILE A 361 7.19 -28.89 10.16
CA ILE A 361 6.84 -27.50 9.82
C ILE A 361 6.26 -26.79 11.06
N GLY A 362 5.56 -27.53 11.92
CA GLY A 362 5.12 -27.07 13.24
C GLY A 362 3.75 -26.40 13.25
N THR A 363 3.35 -25.95 14.43
CA THR A 363 2.05 -25.36 14.80
C THR A 363 2.11 -23.84 15.01
N SER A 364 0.98 -23.18 15.25
CA SER A 364 0.94 -21.73 15.43
C SER A 364 1.56 -21.24 16.74
N THR A 365 1.81 -22.16 17.66
CA THR A 365 2.46 -21.87 18.95
C THR A 365 3.97 -22.06 18.90
N ASP A 366 4.50 -22.59 17.81
CA ASP A 366 5.93 -22.89 17.70
C ASP A 366 6.73 -21.61 17.43
N ALA A 367 7.96 -21.60 17.93
CA ALA A 367 8.87 -20.47 17.73
C ALA A 367 9.11 -20.20 16.23
N SER A 368 9.31 -21.25 15.42
CA SER A 368 9.51 -21.11 13.96
C SER A 368 8.37 -20.33 13.29
N PHE A 369 7.11 -20.60 13.66
CA PHE A 369 5.96 -19.91 13.12
C PHE A 369 5.88 -18.44 13.58
N THR A 370 6.19 -18.17 14.85
CA THR A 370 6.18 -16.80 15.37
C THR A 370 7.24 -15.95 14.66
N GLU A 371 8.44 -16.50 14.51
CA GLU A 371 9.59 -15.82 13.91
C GLU A 371 9.40 -15.60 12.41
N ILE A 372 8.88 -16.58 11.64
CA ILE A 372 8.64 -16.39 10.20
C ILE A 372 7.56 -15.33 9.93
N ASN A 373 6.49 -15.27 10.73
CA ASN A 373 5.48 -14.22 10.59
C ASN A 373 6.07 -12.83 10.86
N LEU A 374 6.96 -12.73 11.84
CA LEU A 374 7.66 -11.49 12.15
C LEU A 374 8.55 -11.04 10.98
N VAL A 375 9.30 -11.97 10.38
CA VAL A 375 10.10 -11.69 9.17
C VAL A 375 9.22 -11.24 8.01
N LEU A 376 8.12 -11.96 7.72
CA LEU A 376 7.22 -11.61 6.62
C LEU A 376 6.58 -10.23 6.82
N SER A 377 6.22 -9.88 8.06
CA SER A 377 5.71 -8.54 8.39
C SER A 377 6.77 -7.44 8.16
N GLN A 378 8.03 -7.71 8.51
CA GLN A 378 9.14 -6.79 8.25
C GLN A 378 9.40 -6.60 6.75
N ILE A 379 9.34 -7.70 5.98
CA ILE A 379 9.47 -7.69 4.52
C ILE A 379 8.32 -6.89 3.88
N GLU A 380 7.08 -7.12 4.31
CA GLU A 380 5.91 -6.35 3.85
C GLU A 380 6.09 -4.86 4.14
N TYR A 381 6.52 -4.50 5.36
CA TYR A 381 6.82 -3.13 5.72
C TYR A 381 7.97 -2.54 4.89
N LEU A 382 8.97 -3.32 4.47
CA LEU A 382 10.05 -2.81 3.63
C LEU A 382 9.63 -2.69 2.15
N SER A 383 8.65 -3.45 1.70
CA SER A 383 8.19 -3.46 0.29
C SER A 383 7.59 -2.14 -0.19
N GLN A 384 7.11 -1.30 0.74
CA GLN A 384 6.59 0.05 0.45
C GLN A 384 7.70 1.06 0.09
N PHE A 385 8.98 0.72 0.27
CA PHE A 385 10.09 1.57 -0.15
C PHE A 385 10.57 1.16 -1.55
N SER A 386 10.52 2.08 -2.50
CA SER A 386 11.12 1.89 -3.84
C SER A 386 12.65 1.80 -3.76
N GLN A 387 13.29 1.24 -4.80
CA GLN A 387 14.76 1.20 -4.91
C GLN A 387 15.40 2.56 -4.59
N ILE A 388 16.29 2.56 -3.60
CA ILE A 388 17.03 3.75 -3.18
C ILE A 388 18.37 3.73 -3.90
N SER A 389 18.51 4.54 -4.96
CA SER A 389 19.77 4.66 -5.68
C SER A 389 20.60 5.87 -5.22
N GLY A 390 21.81 5.60 -4.73
CA GLY A 390 23.04 6.34 -5.08
C GLY A 390 23.13 7.84 -4.79
N LEU A 391 23.01 8.26 -3.52
CA LEU A 391 23.67 9.49 -3.06
C LEU A 391 24.97 9.12 -2.33
N SER A 392 26.13 9.38 -2.96
CA SER A 392 27.42 9.18 -2.29
C SER A 392 27.69 10.29 -1.27
N SER A 393 28.38 9.94 -0.17
CA SER A 393 28.81 10.93 0.84
C SER A 393 29.70 12.00 0.21
N GLU A 394 30.52 11.64 -0.77
CA GLU A 394 31.36 12.57 -1.52
C GLU A 394 30.54 13.66 -2.22
N THR A 395 29.42 13.27 -2.85
CA THR A 395 28.52 14.20 -3.54
C THR A 395 27.86 15.15 -2.54
N LEU A 396 27.32 14.62 -1.44
CA LEU A 396 26.69 15.43 -0.38
C LEU A 396 27.67 16.39 0.28
N VAL A 397 28.88 15.92 0.62
CA VAL A 397 29.95 16.76 1.19
C VAL A 397 30.36 17.85 0.20
N LYS A 398 30.48 17.53 -1.09
CA LYS A 398 30.81 18.52 -2.13
C LYS A 398 29.74 19.61 -2.20
N VAL A 399 28.46 19.26 -2.20
CA VAL A 399 27.34 20.22 -2.22
C VAL A 399 27.37 21.13 -0.99
N LEU A 400 27.54 20.55 0.21
CA LEU A 400 27.56 21.31 1.47
C LEU A 400 28.79 22.22 1.60
N LYS A 401 29.96 21.78 1.12
CA LYS A 401 31.15 22.63 1.04
C LYS A 401 30.93 23.80 0.08
N SER A 402 30.35 23.53 -1.09
CA SER A 402 29.95 24.57 -2.04
C SER A 402 28.97 25.57 -1.43
N SER A 403 28.05 25.14 -0.55
CA SER A 403 27.10 26.07 0.09
C SER A 403 27.73 26.96 1.13
N ASP A 404 28.70 26.45 1.87
CA ASP A 404 29.45 27.30 2.79
C ASP A 404 30.37 28.28 2.04
N GLU A 405 31.04 27.81 0.98
CA GLU A 405 31.94 28.63 0.17
C GLU A 405 31.21 29.77 -0.55
N ALA A 406 29.99 29.52 -1.05
CA ALA A 406 29.20 30.51 -1.80
C ALA A 406 28.95 31.82 -1.03
N LYS A 407 28.95 31.77 0.31
CA LYS A 407 28.77 32.96 1.17
C LYS A 407 29.84 34.01 0.95
N LYS A 408 31.08 33.60 0.68
CA LYS A 408 32.21 34.50 0.45
C LYS A 408 32.03 35.34 -0.82
N TYR A 409 31.20 34.86 -1.74
CA TYR A 409 30.96 35.49 -3.04
C TYR A 409 29.64 36.25 -3.09
N LEU A 410 28.90 36.36 -1.98
CA LEU A 410 27.70 37.18 -1.93
C LEU A 410 28.06 38.66 -2.12
N PRO A 411 27.64 39.32 -3.21
CA PRO A 411 27.95 40.72 -3.45
C PRO A 411 27.38 41.58 -2.33
N SER A 412 28.16 42.48 -1.73
CA SER A 412 27.68 43.35 -0.63
C SER A 412 26.86 44.55 -1.14
N ASN A 413 26.97 44.90 -2.41
CA ASN A 413 26.36 46.09 -3.03
C ASN A 413 25.03 45.82 -3.78
N ARG A 414 24.30 44.76 -3.42
CA ARG A 414 23.09 44.30 -4.15
C ARG A 414 22.02 45.38 -4.32
N LYS A 415 21.71 46.11 -3.23
CA LYS A 415 20.71 47.19 -3.26
C LYS A 415 21.11 48.32 -4.20
N THR A 416 22.37 48.76 -4.13
CA THR A 416 22.91 49.79 -5.03
C THR A 416 22.82 49.36 -6.49
N ILE A 417 23.10 48.10 -6.75
CA ILE A 417 23.07 47.50 -8.07
C ILE A 417 21.66 47.33 -8.62
N GLU A 418 20.70 46.94 -7.78
CA GLU A 418 19.29 46.89 -8.15
C GLU A 418 18.78 48.28 -8.57
N THR A 419 19.12 49.32 -7.79
CA THR A 419 18.82 50.71 -8.16
C THR A 419 19.49 51.11 -9.47
N LEU A 420 20.77 50.78 -9.66
CA LEU A 420 21.50 51.07 -10.90
C LEU A 420 20.85 50.39 -12.11
N TYR A 421 20.46 49.12 -12.00
CA TYR A 421 19.74 48.40 -13.06
C TYR A 421 18.43 49.12 -13.43
N GLN A 422 17.64 49.53 -12.44
CA GLN A 422 16.42 50.31 -12.70
C GLN A 422 16.73 51.63 -13.42
N ASN A 423 17.78 52.36 -12.99
CA ASN A 423 18.21 53.58 -13.65
C ASN A 423 18.64 53.34 -15.11
N MET A 424 19.33 52.23 -15.41
CA MET A 424 19.72 51.87 -16.78
C MET A 424 18.51 51.57 -17.67
N ILE A 425 17.52 50.84 -17.15
CA ILE A 425 16.26 50.57 -17.86
C ILE A 425 15.49 51.87 -18.10
N GLN A 426 15.42 52.75 -17.09
CA GLN A 426 14.80 54.08 -17.23
C GLN A 426 15.52 54.93 -18.28
N LEU A 427 16.85 54.97 -18.28
CA LEU A 427 17.62 55.69 -19.30
C LEU A 427 17.32 55.18 -20.71
N SER A 428 17.26 53.85 -20.90
CA SER A 428 16.91 53.25 -22.19
C SER A 428 15.51 53.67 -22.65
N LYS A 429 14.54 53.69 -21.72
CA LYS A 429 13.17 54.18 -21.97
C LYS A 429 13.15 55.67 -22.33
N HIS A 430 13.96 56.47 -21.64
CA HIS A 430 14.06 57.92 -21.85
C HIS A 430 14.64 58.23 -23.23
N VAL A 431 15.77 57.60 -23.60
CA VAL A 431 16.38 57.74 -24.94
C VAL A 431 15.41 57.32 -26.05
N THR A 432 14.70 56.21 -25.87
CA THR A 432 13.71 55.75 -26.85
C THR A 432 12.59 56.78 -27.02
N SER A 433 12.12 57.37 -25.92
CA SER A 433 11.05 58.36 -25.93
C SER A 433 11.47 59.68 -26.59
N ILE A 434 12.71 60.13 -26.37
CA ILE A 434 13.28 61.28 -27.08
C ILE A 434 13.39 60.99 -28.59
N LYS A 435 13.77 59.77 -28.98
CA LYS A 435 13.80 59.37 -30.41
C LYS A 435 12.42 59.44 -31.05
N GLU A 436 11.35 59.10 -30.35
CA GLU A 436 9.97 59.30 -30.85
C GLU A 436 9.62 60.80 -30.98
N VAL A 437 10.03 61.65 -30.02
CA VAL A 437 9.86 63.11 -30.14
C VAL A 437 10.59 63.68 -31.37
N PHE A 438 11.76 63.15 -31.73
CA PHE A 438 12.44 63.53 -32.97
C PHE A 438 11.61 63.18 -34.21
N LYS A 439 10.96 62.02 -34.26
CA LYS A 439 10.08 61.65 -35.38
C LYS A 439 8.90 62.62 -35.51
N ILE A 440 8.31 63.06 -34.40
CA ILE A 440 7.23 64.06 -34.41
C ILE A 440 7.76 65.39 -34.95
N TRP A 441 8.93 65.84 -34.49
CA TRP A 441 9.55 67.06 -35.00
C TRP A 441 9.82 66.97 -36.51
N GLU A 442 10.32 65.84 -37.01
CA GLU A 442 10.58 65.63 -38.43
C GLU A 442 9.29 65.56 -39.27
N LYS A 443 8.22 64.97 -38.73
CA LYS A 443 6.94 64.81 -39.44
C LYS A 443 6.08 66.08 -39.42
N LEU A 444 6.05 66.82 -38.31
CA LEU A 444 5.11 67.93 -38.09
C LEU A 444 5.77 69.30 -38.09
N VAL A 445 6.95 69.45 -37.49
CA VAL A 445 7.54 70.77 -37.20
C VAL A 445 8.55 71.21 -38.24
N LYS A 446 9.47 70.33 -38.65
CA LYS A 446 10.53 70.62 -39.62
C LYS A 446 9.97 71.04 -41.00
N PRO A 447 8.93 70.39 -41.57
CA PRO A 447 8.36 70.79 -42.86
C PRO A 447 7.52 72.08 -42.78
N LYS A 448 7.04 72.44 -41.57
CA LYS A 448 6.17 73.60 -41.24
C LYS A 448 4.83 73.71 -41.97
N ASN A 449 4.65 73.09 -43.13
CA ASN A 449 3.47 73.21 -43.99
C ASN A 449 2.15 72.90 -43.27
N LYS A 450 2.07 71.74 -42.58
CA LYS A 450 0.86 71.30 -41.86
C LYS A 450 0.49 72.26 -40.73
N LEU A 451 1.45 72.63 -39.88
CA LEU A 451 1.18 73.53 -38.76
C LEU A 451 0.88 74.97 -39.22
N THR A 452 1.47 75.43 -40.33
CA THR A 452 1.19 76.75 -40.91
C THR A 452 -0.23 76.82 -41.50
N GLU A 453 -0.67 75.75 -42.17
CA GLU A 453 -2.05 75.63 -42.64
C GLU A 453 -3.02 75.65 -41.46
N LEU A 454 -2.75 74.88 -40.41
CA LEU A 454 -3.58 74.85 -39.21
C LEU A 454 -3.63 76.20 -38.48
N LYS A 455 -2.50 76.91 -38.42
CA LYS A 455 -2.44 78.27 -37.86
C LYS A 455 -3.28 79.25 -38.68
N THR A 456 -3.20 79.18 -40.00
CA THR A 456 -3.99 80.03 -40.91
C THR A 456 -5.47 79.72 -40.75
N LEU A 457 -5.83 78.44 -40.72
CA LEU A 457 -7.21 77.98 -40.54
C LEU A 457 -7.80 78.43 -39.20
N ALA A 458 -6.98 78.45 -38.14
CA ALA A 458 -7.40 78.83 -36.80
C ALA A 458 -7.44 80.34 -36.57
N THR A 459 -7.01 81.20 -37.52
CA THR A 459 -6.96 82.66 -37.32
C THR A 459 -8.37 83.28 -37.30
N LEU A 460 -8.72 83.98 -36.23
CA LEU A 460 -9.98 84.70 -36.10
C LEU A 460 -9.89 86.13 -36.67
N THR A 461 -10.96 86.57 -37.32
CA THR A 461 -11.13 87.98 -37.77
C THR A 461 -12.13 88.74 -36.90
N ASP A 462 -13.00 88.02 -36.19
CA ASP A 462 -13.94 88.48 -35.17
C ASP A 462 -14.37 87.25 -34.34
N ASP A 463 -14.64 87.43 -33.04
CA ASP A 463 -14.96 86.38 -32.08
C ASP A 463 -16.23 85.61 -32.48
N SER A 464 -17.15 86.26 -33.21
CA SER A 464 -18.38 85.65 -33.73
C SER A 464 -18.13 84.46 -34.68
N LYS A 465 -16.94 84.34 -35.28
CA LYS A 465 -16.57 83.28 -36.23
C LYS A 465 -15.92 82.04 -35.60
N ALA A 466 -15.70 82.03 -34.28
CA ALA A 466 -14.96 80.96 -33.60
C ALA A 466 -15.55 79.55 -33.80
N VAL A 467 -16.88 79.39 -33.84
CA VAL A 467 -17.53 78.08 -34.11
C VAL A 467 -17.30 77.58 -35.52
N GLU A 468 -17.33 78.48 -36.50
CA GLU A 468 -17.10 78.11 -37.90
C GLU A 468 -15.67 77.60 -38.07
N VAL A 469 -14.70 78.30 -37.47
CA VAL A 469 -13.29 77.89 -37.45
C VAL A 469 -13.13 76.52 -36.79
N LEU A 470 -13.67 76.30 -35.58
CA LEU A 470 -13.59 75.01 -34.89
C LEU A 470 -14.19 73.85 -35.71
N LYS A 471 -15.34 74.05 -36.37
CA LYS A 471 -15.93 73.03 -37.26
C LYS A 471 -15.03 72.71 -38.46
N LYS A 472 -14.44 73.73 -39.09
CA LYS A 472 -13.48 73.54 -40.20
C LYS A 472 -12.23 72.80 -39.71
N MET A 473 -11.74 73.11 -38.50
CA MET A 473 -10.61 72.40 -37.88
C MET A 473 -10.91 70.92 -37.69
N GLN A 474 -12.07 70.59 -37.10
CA GLN A 474 -12.51 69.20 -36.90
C GLN A 474 -12.62 68.40 -38.20
N GLN A 475 -12.88 69.06 -39.34
CA GLN A 475 -12.99 68.43 -40.65
C GLN A 475 -11.65 68.36 -41.41
N ASN A 476 -10.65 69.15 -41.02
CA ASN A 476 -9.37 69.24 -41.69
C ASN A 476 -8.52 67.97 -41.48
N ALA A 477 -8.01 67.40 -42.57
CA ALA A 477 -7.22 66.15 -42.53
C ALA A 477 -5.86 66.33 -41.84
N ASN A 478 -5.22 67.49 -42.01
CA ASN A 478 -3.94 67.82 -41.35
C ASN A 478 -4.10 68.00 -39.84
N PHE A 479 -5.26 68.50 -39.38
CA PHE A 479 -5.58 68.59 -37.95
C PHE A 479 -5.68 67.19 -37.33
N LYS A 480 -6.44 66.29 -37.96
CA LYS A 480 -6.58 64.90 -37.51
C LYS A 480 -5.26 64.14 -37.53
N ASP A 481 -4.45 64.28 -38.57
CA ASP A 481 -3.12 63.64 -38.65
C ASP A 481 -2.15 64.22 -37.60
N ALA A 482 -2.15 65.54 -37.37
CA ALA A 482 -1.30 66.17 -36.37
C ALA A 482 -1.70 65.75 -34.94
N LEU A 483 -3.00 65.77 -34.61
CA LEU A 483 -3.51 65.29 -33.32
C LEU A 483 -3.13 63.82 -33.13
N LYS A 484 -3.46 62.96 -34.09
CA LYS A 484 -3.15 61.52 -34.02
C LYS A 484 -1.65 61.25 -33.87
N THR A 485 -0.80 61.96 -34.61
CA THR A 485 0.66 61.81 -34.52
C THR A 485 1.19 62.10 -33.12
N VAL A 486 0.64 63.11 -32.44
CA VAL A 486 1.05 63.46 -31.08
C VAL A 486 0.41 62.54 -30.04
N GLU A 487 -0.86 62.15 -30.27
CA GLU A 487 -1.62 61.21 -29.44
C GLU A 487 -0.98 59.82 -29.41
N ASP A 488 -0.61 59.26 -30.57
CA ASP A 488 0.07 57.97 -30.71
C ASP A 488 1.40 57.92 -29.93
N ALA A 489 2.00 59.08 -29.64
CA ALA A 489 3.28 59.21 -28.95
C ALA A 489 3.17 59.85 -27.55
N ILE A 490 1.96 60.03 -27.00
CA ILE A 490 1.75 60.83 -25.77
C ILE A 490 2.51 60.29 -24.55
N GLU A 491 2.62 58.97 -24.40
CA GLU A 491 3.39 58.35 -23.32
C GLU A 491 4.90 58.58 -23.47
N HIS A 492 5.41 58.59 -24.71
CA HIS A 492 6.80 58.95 -24.98
C HIS A 492 7.06 60.44 -24.72
N ILE A 493 6.11 61.31 -25.08
CA ILE A 493 6.20 62.75 -24.80
C ILE A 493 6.28 63.00 -23.29
N LYS A 494 5.44 62.35 -22.48
CA LYS A 494 5.47 62.47 -21.00
C LYS A 494 6.81 62.07 -20.41
N ILE A 495 7.47 61.04 -20.98
CA ILE A 495 8.77 60.58 -20.50
C ILE A 495 9.88 61.53 -20.93
N ALA A 496 9.84 62.05 -22.17
CA ALA A 496 10.82 63.01 -22.68
C ALA A 496 10.72 64.41 -22.05
N GLU A 497 9.62 64.71 -21.36
CA GLU A 497 9.45 65.92 -20.53
C GLU A 497 10.22 65.82 -19.19
N LEU A 498 10.63 64.62 -18.78
CA LEU A 498 11.39 64.42 -17.54
C LEU A 498 12.85 64.88 -17.69
N ASP A 499 13.50 65.13 -16.56
CA ASP A 499 14.90 65.56 -16.52
C ASP A 499 15.83 64.46 -17.06
N PHE A 500 16.26 64.63 -18.32
CA PHE A 500 17.13 63.67 -19.00
C PHE A 500 18.52 63.65 -18.39
N LYS A 501 19.03 64.81 -18.00
CA LYS A 501 20.38 64.94 -17.44
C LYS A 501 20.47 64.21 -16.09
N LYS A 502 19.47 64.37 -15.23
CA LYS A 502 19.36 63.64 -13.96
C LYS A 502 19.30 62.12 -14.17
N THR A 503 18.61 61.66 -15.22
CA THR A 503 18.54 60.24 -15.58
C THR A 503 19.90 59.69 -16.02
N VAL A 504 20.68 60.48 -16.77
CA VAL A 504 22.06 60.11 -17.16
C VAL A 504 23.00 60.12 -15.96
N GLU A 505 22.90 61.14 -15.10
CA GLU A 505 23.75 61.30 -13.91
C GLU A 505 23.59 60.13 -12.94
N SER A 506 22.36 59.65 -12.72
CA SER A 506 22.06 58.52 -11.81
C SER A 506 22.59 57.17 -12.30
N VAL A 507 22.88 57.03 -13.60
CA VAL A 507 23.55 55.84 -14.14
C VAL A 507 25.06 55.98 -14.01
N VAL A 508 25.61 57.14 -14.34
CA VAL A 508 27.08 57.35 -14.33
C VAL A 508 27.64 57.35 -12.90
N SER A 509 26.90 57.85 -11.91
CA SER A 509 27.33 57.89 -10.50
C SER A 509 27.72 56.52 -9.97
N ASP A 510 26.94 55.50 -10.32
CA ASP A 510 27.04 54.17 -9.72
C ASP A 510 27.53 53.10 -10.70
N TYR A 511 27.79 53.43 -11.97
CA TYR A 511 28.23 52.46 -12.98
C TYR A 511 29.48 51.67 -12.53
N ASN A 512 30.43 52.32 -11.87
CA ASN A 512 31.66 51.68 -11.38
C ASN A 512 31.41 50.57 -10.34
N LYS A 513 30.20 50.49 -9.77
CA LYS A 513 29.79 49.42 -8.85
C LYS A 513 29.43 48.12 -9.58
N MET A 514 29.17 48.17 -10.90
CA MET A 514 28.75 47.02 -11.69
C MET A 514 29.83 45.95 -11.80
N ALA A 515 31.08 46.33 -12.11
CA ALA A 515 32.16 45.38 -12.28
C ALA A 515 32.46 44.54 -11.02
N PRO A 516 32.57 45.14 -9.81
CA PRO A 516 32.68 44.38 -8.57
C PRO A 516 31.51 43.41 -8.32
N PHE A 517 30.29 43.80 -8.71
CA PHE A 517 29.11 42.95 -8.56
C PHE A 517 29.14 41.78 -9.54
N VAL A 518 29.34 42.04 -10.83
CA VAL A 518 29.38 41.01 -11.89
C VAL A 518 30.46 39.98 -11.59
N LYS A 519 31.64 40.42 -11.13
CA LYS A 519 32.71 39.53 -10.69
C LYS A 519 32.26 38.60 -9.56
N GLN A 520 31.73 39.16 -8.47
CA GLN A 520 31.28 38.38 -7.31
C GLN A 520 30.09 37.47 -7.64
N ALA A 521 29.13 37.96 -8.41
CA ALA A 521 27.97 37.19 -8.85
C ALA A 521 28.36 36.00 -9.73
N ASN A 522 29.32 36.16 -10.64
CA ASN A 522 29.81 35.04 -11.46
C ASN A 522 30.59 34.01 -10.63
N GLU A 523 31.42 34.44 -9.68
CA GLU A 523 32.07 33.52 -8.74
C GLU A 523 31.04 32.78 -7.86
N PHE A 524 29.99 33.48 -7.42
CA PHE A 524 28.87 32.88 -6.71
C PHE A 524 28.15 31.82 -7.57
N LEU A 525 27.77 32.15 -8.80
CA LEU A 525 27.09 31.23 -9.73
C LEU A 525 27.93 29.98 -10.00
N LYS A 526 29.24 30.14 -10.18
CA LYS A 526 30.20 29.03 -10.34
C LYS A 526 30.28 28.16 -9.09
N THR A 527 30.27 28.77 -7.91
CA THR A 527 30.39 28.06 -6.63
C THR A 527 29.13 27.25 -6.29
N ILE A 528 27.94 27.71 -6.70
CA ILE A 528 26.68 26.98 -6.51
C ILE A 528 26.42 25.88 -7.57
N GLU A 529 27.25 25.76 -8.60
CA GLU A 529 27.11 24.75 -9.67
C GLU A 529 26.96 23.31 -9.13
N PRO A 530 27.75 22.85 -8.13
CA PRO A 530 27.58 21.50 -7.58
C PRO A 530 26.20 21.28 -6.94
N MET A 531 25.57 22.34 -6.41
CA MET A 531 24.22 22.25 -5.86
C MET A 531 23.19 21.98 -6.95
N ARG A 532 23.42 22.44 -8.20
CA ARG A 532 22.53 22.18 -9.34
C ARG A 532 22.46 20.71 -9.72
N GLN A 533 23.45 19.91 -9.32
CA GLN A 533 23.40 18.45 -9.52
C GLN A 533 22.43 17.78 -8.53
N LEU A 534 22.06 18.45 -7.43
CA LEU A 534 21.15 17.90 -6.42
C LEU A 534 19.69 17.82 -6.92
N SER A 535 19.25 18.71 -7.82
CA SER A 535 17.92 18.62 -8.47
C SER A 535 17.80 17.44 -9.45
N LYS A 536 18.92 16.87 -9.89
CA LYS A 536 18.97 15.68 -10.76
C LYS A 536 19.01 14.36 -9.98
N LEU A 537 19.22 14.43 -8.67
CA LEU A 537 19.19 13.27 -7.79
C LEU A 537 17.75 13.08 -7.28
N SER A 538 17.33 11.83 -7.13
CA SER A 538 16.09 11.46 -6.44
C SER A 538 16.03 12.24 -5.13
N ASN A 539 15.00 13.09 -4.96
CA ASN A 539 14.83 14.04 -3.85
C ASN A 539 15.53 13.59 -2.56
N PRO A 540 16.71 14.13 -2.19
CA PRO A 540 17.45 13.69 -1.02
C PRO A 540 16.60 13.74 0.26
N THR A 541 15.67 14.70 0.38
CA THR A 541 14.69 14.77 1.47
C THR A 541 13.80 13.52 1.55
N SER A 542 13.42 12.92 0.41
CA SER A 542 12.66 11.65 0.39
C SER A 542 13.48 10.48 0.94
N VAL A 543 14.79 10.44 0.65
CA VAL A 543 15.67 9.38 1.16
C VAL A 543 15.85 9.50 2.68
N PHE A 544 16.07 10.72 3.20
CA PHE A 544 16.10 10.97 4.64
C PHE A 544 14.77 10.61 5.32
N LYS A 545 13.65 11.00 4.70
CA LYS A 545 12.32 10.68 5.21
C LYS A 545 12.10 9.17 5.27
N ASN A 546 12.53 8.41 4.26
CA ASN A 546 12.39 6.95 4.27
C ASN A 546 13.21 6.31 5.39
N ILE A 547 14.46 6.73 5.58
CA ILE A 547 15.31 6.24 6.68
C ILE A 547 14.72 6.59 8.05
N GLU A 548 14.19 7.80 8.21
CA GLU A 548 13.52 8.23 9.44
C GLU A 548 12.21 7.47 9.67
N THR A 549 11.43 7.22 8.62
CA THR A 549 10.19 6.43 8.70
C THR A 549 10.48 4.99 9.15
N ILE A 550 11.54 4.38 8.61
CA ILE A 550 11.97 3.04 9.04
C ILE A 550 12.46 3.09 10.50
N LYS A 551 13.23 4.11 10.88
CA LYS A 551 13.70 4.30 12.26
C LYS A 551 12.57 4.45 13.25
N ASP A 552 11.60 5.30 12.93
CA ASP A 552 10.48 5.59 13.81
C ASP A 552 9.65 4.32 13.99
N ALA A 553 9.43 3.54 12.93
CA ALA A 553 8.80 2.24 13.03
C ALA A 553 9.59 1.26 13.91
N ILE A 554 10.92 1.22 13.82
CA ILE A 554 11.76 0.40 14.71
C ILE A 554 11.63 0.86 16.17
N THR A 555 11.69 2.18 16.40
CA THR A 555 11.64 2.78 17.75
C THR A 555 10.27 2.59 18.40
N ASN A 556 9.21 2.73 17.62
CA ASN A 556 7.82 2.58 18.05
C ASN A 556 7.38 1.11 18.10
N LYS A 557 8.28 0.15 17.81
CA LYS A 557 7.99 -1.29 17.71
C LYS A 557 6.98 -1.67 16.63
N GLU A 558 6.70 -0.78 15.68
CA GLU A 558 5.88 -1.05 14.50
C GLU A 558 6.61 -1.97 13.51
N PHE A 559 7.94 -1.91 13.48
CA PHE A 559 8.78 -2.83 12.71
C PHE A 559 8.95 -4.21 13.38
N GLY A 560 8.37 -4.40 14.57
CA GLY A 560 8.48 -5.64 15.34
C GLY A 560 9.82 -5.81 16.08
N GLU A 561 9.95 -6.93 16.80
CA GLU A 561 11.15 -7.27 17.56
C GLU A 561 12.26 -7.86 16.66
N LYS A 562 13.46 -8.06 17.23
CA LYS A 562 14.55 -8.73 16.52
C LYS A 562 14.21 -10.22 16.37
N VAL A 563 14.12 -10.67 15.13
CA VAL A 563 13.84 -12.07 14.78
C VAL A 563 14.96 -13.00 15.26
N ASN A 564 14.61 -14.14 15.83
CA ASN A 564 15.53 -15.29 15.96
C ASN A 564 15.28 -16.27 14.81
N ILE A 565 16.21 -16.35 13.86
CA ILE A 565 16.02 -17.13 12.64
C ILE A 565 16.33 -18.63 12.80
N ASP A 566 17.10 -19.01 13.83
CA ASP A 566 17.57 -20.38 14.02
C ASP A 566 16.42 -21.42 14.11
N PRO A 567 15.31 -21.17 14.84
CA PRO A 567 14.17 -22.09 14.88
C PRO A 567 13.53 -22.31 13.51
N VAL A 568 13.53 -21.28 12.65
CA VAL A 568 12.98 -21.37 11.28
C VAL A 568 13.88 -22.25 10.42
N ILE A 569 15.19 -22.00 10.44
CA ILE A 569 16.17 -22.81 9.69
C ILE A 569 16.09 -24.28 10.10
N VAL A 570 16.08 -24.56 11.41
CA VAL A 570 15.95 -25.93 11.93
C VAL A 570 14.64 -26.57 11.46
N SER A 571 13.53 -25.83 11.48
CA SER A 571 12.24 -26.32 11.00
C SER A 571 12.25 -26.62 9.49
N ILE A 572 12.88 -25.78 8.67
CA ILE A 572 13.03 -26.01 7.23
C ILE A 572 13.88 -27.26 6.97
N GLU A 573 15.03 -27.41 7.63
CA GLU A 573 15.91 -28.57 7.43
C GLU A 573 15.26 -29.88 7.91
N ASN A 574 14.52 -29.83 9.03
CA ASN A 574 13.72 -30.97 9.48
C ASN A 574 12.62 -31.32 8.47
N THR A 575 11.97 -30.31 7.90
CA THR A 575 10.94 -30.48 6.86
C THR A 575 11.53 -31.13 5.61
N LYS A 576 12.70 -30.69 5.14
CA LYS A 576 13.43 -31.30 4.02
C LYS A 576 13.74 -32.77 4.29
N SER A 577 14.26 -33.09 5.47
CA SER A 577 14.54 -34.47 5.88
C SER A 577 13.27 -35.33 5.92
N ALA A 578 12.19 -34.81 6.50
CA ALA A 578 10.91 -35.51 6.56
C ALA A 578 10.26 -35.69 5.17
N LEU A 579 10.37 -34.71 4.28
CA LEU A 579 9.88 -34.79 2.90
C LEU A 579 10.60 -35.89 2.13
N LYS A 580 11.91 -36.03 2.32
CA LYS A 580 12.69 -37.13 1.73
C LYS A 580 12.21 -38.49 2.23
N GLU A 581 11.96 -38.64 3.54
CA GLU A 581 11.39 -39.88 4.08
C GLU A 581 9.99 -40.19 3.52
N LEU A 582 9.17 -39.16 3.30
CA LEU A 582 7.85 -39.30 2.68
C LEU A 582 7.97 -39.72 1.21
N ASP A 583 8.90 -39.13 0.46
CA ASP A 583 9.20 -39.50 -0.93
C ASP A 583 9.65 -40.97 -1.03
N ASP A 584 10.58 -41.38 -0.17
CA ASP A 584 11.06 -42.76 -0.07
C ASP A 584 9.91 -43.74 0.28
N SER A 585 8.99 -43.32 1.17
CA SER A 585 7.80 -44.10 1.50
C SER A 585 6.88 -44.27 0.28
N ILE A 586 6.65 -43.21 -0.50
CA ILE A 586 5.84 -43.29 -1.72
C ILE A 586 6.52 -44.21 -2.75
N ASN A 587 7.84 -44.10 -2.94
CA ASN A 587 8.60 -44.97 -3.84
C ASN A 587 8.54 -46.45 -3.41
N SER A 588 8.51 -46.71 -2.10
CA SER A 588 8.30 -48.05 -1.54
C SER A 588 6.92 -48.60 -1.88
N ILE A 589 5.87 -47.77 -1.85
CA ILE A 589 4.50 -48.16 -2.26
C ILE A 589 4.44 -48.45 -3.76
N LYS A 590 5.08 -47.62 -4.58
CA LYS A 590 5.13 -47.80 -6.05
C LYS A 590 5.79 -49.13 -6.44
N SER A 591 6.85 -49.50 -5.72
CA SER A 591 7.63 -50.72 -5.98
C SER A 591 7.07 -51.97 -5.29
N ALA A 592 6.11 -51.82 -4.37
CA ALA A 592 5.50 -52.91 -3.63
C ALA A 592 4.92 -53.99 -4.57
N LYS A 593 5.17 -55.25 -4.22
CA LYS A 593 4.70 -56.44 -4.94
C LYS A 593 3.88 -57.32 -4.00
N GLY A 594 2.89 -58.00 -4.56
CA GLY A 594 2.03 -58.92 -3.82
C GLY A 594 0.80 -59.27 -4.64
N SER A 595 0.28 -60.48 -4.47
CA SER A 595 -0.91 -60.96 -5.18
C SER A 595 -2.10 -60.01 -5.02
N GLU A 596 -2.27 -59.43 -3.83
CA GLU A 596 -3.34 -58.50 -3.49
C GLU A 596 -3.18 -57.16 -4.24
N ILE A 597 -1.96 -56.64 -4.36
CA ILE A 597 -1.66 -55.40 -5.11
C ILE A 597 -1.83 -55.64 -6.61
N GLU A 598 -1.30 -56.75 -7.14
CA GLU A 598 -1.43 -57.10 -8.55
C GLU A 598 -2.90 -57.26 -8.96
N ARG A 599 -3.71 -57.84 -8.07
CA ARG A 599 -5.16 -57.96 -8.24
C ARG A 599 -5.85 -56.59 -8.32
N LEU A 600 -5.48 -55.64 -7.46
CA LEU A 600 -5.99 -54.26 -7.53
C LEU A 600 -5.57 -53.59 -8.84
N VAL A 601 -4.30 -53.72 -9.23
CA VAL A 601 -3.75 -53.09 -10.45
C VAL A 601 -4.41 -53.64 -11.72
N GLY A 602 -4.71 -54.94 -11.74
CA GLY A 602 -5.39 -55.63 -12.84
C GLY A 602 -6.91 -55.42 -12.90
N ALA A 603 -7.52 -54.84 -11.86
CA ALA A 603 -8.93 -54.48 -11.87
C ALA A 603 -9.21 -53.22 -12.69
N THR A 604 -10.49 -52.92 -12.91
CA THR A 604 -10.95 -51.67 -13.53
C THR A 604 -10.34 -50.46 -12.83
N ASP A 605 -9.95 -49.45 -13.60
CA ASP A 605 -9.41 -48.20 -13.05
C ASP A 605 -10.45 -47.50 -12.16
N ALA A 606 -10.07 -47.25 -10.91
CA ALA A 606 -10.92 -46.64 -9.91
C ALA A 606 -10.77 -45.11 -9.84
N SER A 607 -9.82 -44.48 -10.55
CA SER A 607 -9.49 -43.07 -10.37
C SER A 607 -10.67 -42.12 -10.61
N GLU A 608 -11.40 -42.24 -11.73
CA GLU A 608 -12.56 -41.38 -12.00
C GLU A 608 -13.70 -41.65 -11.02
N THR A 609 -13.97 -42.92 -10.75
CA THR A 609 -15.00 -43.37 -9.80
C THR A 609 -14.74 -42.82 -8.40
N ALA A 610 -13.51 -42.95 -7.90
CA ALA A 610 -13.08 -42.40 -6.62
C ALA A 610 -13.24 -40.88 -6.58
N ARG A 611 -12.89 -40.19 -7.67
CA ARG A 611 -13.02 -38.74 -7.74
C ARG A 611 -14.46 -38.27 -7.64
N ASN A 612 -15.35 -38.90 -8.40
CA ASN A 612 -16.75 -38.52 -8.47
C ASN A 612 -17.46 -38.83 -7.14
N ILE A 613 -17.27 -40.04 -6.57
CA ILE A 613 -17.92 -40.39 -5.31
C ILE A 613 -17.34 -39.61 -4.13
N GLY A 614 -16.02 -39.45 -4.07
CA GLY A 614 -15.36 -38.67 -3.01
C GLY A 614 -15.84 -37.22 -2.99
N SER A 615 -15.96 -36.60 -4.17
CA SER A 615 -16.45 -35.22 -4.29
C SER A 615 -17.93 -35.09 -3.90
N ALA A 616 -18.79 -36.00 -4.34
CA ALA A 616 -20.21 -36.00 -4.00
C ALA A 616 -20.42 -36.20 -2.49
N THR A 617 -19.73 -37.19 -1.91
CA THR A 617 -19.77 -37.47 -0.46
C THR A 617 -19.24 -36.33 0.37
N LYS A 618 -18.11 -35.72 -0.02
CA LYS A 618 -17.56 -34.51 0.64
C LYS A 618 -18.60 -33.39 0.68
N ALA A 619 -19.29 -33.13 -0.42
CA ALA A 619 -20.29 -32.06 -0.50
C ALA A 619 -21.48 -32.32 0.44
N VAL A 620 -22.06 -33.53 0.42
CA VAL A 620 -23.20 -33.88 1.28
C VAL A 620 -22.79 -33.93 2.77
N SER A 621 -21.62 -34.49 3.09
CA SER A 621 -21.09 -34.46 4.46
C SER A 621 -20.89 -33.03 4.96
N SER A 622 -20.37 -32.14 4.09
CA SER A 622 -20.21 -30.73 4.43
C SER A 622 -21.54 -30.01 4.64
N MET A 623 -22.58 -30.31 3.83
CA MET A 623 -23.95 -29.80 4.06
C MET A 623 -24.45 -30.22 5.45
N ASN A 624 -24.28 -31.49 5.80
CA ASN A 624 -24.71 -32.00 7.10
C ASN A 624 -23.95 -31.33 8.26
N GLN A 625 -22.62 -31.19 8.14
CA GLN A 625 -21.80 -30.50 9.14
C GLN A 625 -22.18 -29.01 9.29
N PHE A 626 -22.40 -28.32 8.16
CA PHE A 626 -22.80 -26.91 8.19
C PHE A 626 -24.16 -26.70 8.86
N PHE A 627 -25.11 -27.63 8.67
CA PHE A 627 -26.43 -27.57 9.31
C PHE A 627 -26.31 -27.49 10.84
N TYR A 628 -25.42 -28.29 11.43
CA TYR A 628 -25.19 -28.34 12.88
C TYR A 628 -24.16 -27.31 13.39
N LEU A 629 -23.50 -26.56 12.52
CA LEU A 629 -22.57 -25.52 12.91
C LEU A 629 -23.30 -24.42 13.71
N ASP A 630 -22.83 -24.10 14.91
CA ASP A 630 -23.43 -23.03 15.71
C ASP A 630 -23.14 -21.66 15.09
N THR A 631 -24.20 -21.04 14.56
CA THR A 631 -24.18 -19.69 13.97
C THR A 631 -25.03 -18.72 14.77
N SER A 632 -25.52 -19.11 15.97
CA SER A 632 -26.49 -18.36 16.76
C SER A 632 -25.93 -17.03 17.28
N LYS A 633 -24.62 -17.00 17.59
CA LYS A 633 -23.93 -15.83 18.12
C LYS A 633 -23.70 -14.72 17.09
N LEU A 634 -23.64 -15.06 15.79
CA LEU A 634 -23.33 -14.10 14.71
C LEU A 634 -24.24 -12.86 14.73
N LYS A 635 -25.55 -13.05 14.90
CA LYS A 635 -26.52 -11.96 14.79
C LYS A 635 -26.28 -10.87 15.84
N ALA A 636 -26.16 -11.28 17.10
CA ALA A 636 -25.97 -10.34 18.20
C ALA A 636 -24.59 -9.66 18.11
N GLU A 637 -23.55 -10.40 17.74
CA GLU A 637 -22.20 -9.86 17.64
C GLU A 637 -22.00 -8.93 16.44
N ILE A 638 -22.59 -9.24 15.28
CA ILE A 638 -22.60 -8.33 14.12
C ILE A 638 -23.31 -7.02 14.45
N GLU A 639 -24.40 -7.09 15.22
CA GLU A 639 -25.14 -5.89 15.63
C GLU A 639 -24.32 -5.02 16.60
N LYS A 640 -23.57 -5.63 17.53
CA LYS A 640 -22.61 -4.90 18.37
C LYS A 640 -21.51 -4.24 17.53
N LEU A 641 -20.93 -4.96 16.57
CA LEU A 641 -19.94 -4.41 15.63
C LEU A 641 -20.53 -3.32 14.73
N ARG A 642 -21.85 -3.32 14.48
CA ARG A 642 -22.50 -2.26 13.71
C ARG A 642 -22.69 -1.00 14.55
N GLN A 643 -23.04 -1.17 15.83
CA GLN A 643 -23.29 -0.06 16.78
C GLN A 643 -22.00 0.58 17.28
N GLY A 644 -20.94 -0.21 17.49
CA GLY A 644 -19.65 0.29 17.96
C GLY A 644 -18.79 0.95 16.87
N LEU A 645 -19.14 0.78 15.59
CA LEU A 645 -18.37 1.35 14.49
C LEU A 645 -18.58 2.86 14.39
N SER A 646 -17.48 3.62 14.50
CA SER A 646 -17.51 5.08 14.39
C SER A 646 -18.09 5.56 13.05
N VAL A 647 -18.82 6.68 13.07
CA VAL A 647 -19.30 7.37 11.86
C VAL A 647 -18.14 7.78 10.95
N GLN A 648 -16.95 8.05 11.53
CA GLN A 648 -15.72 8.39 10.81
C GLN A 648 -14.90 7.17 10.37
N ALA A 649 -15.34 5.93 10.66
CA ALA A 649 -14.65 4.73 10.19
C ALA A 649 -14.55 4.70 8.65
N SER A 650 -13.48 4.08 8.16
CA SER A 650 -13.20 3.95 6.73
C SER A 650 -14.33 3.21 6.00
N ILE A 651 -14.42 3.42 4.69
CA ILE A 651 -15.45 2.80 3.85
C ILE A 651 -15.26 1.27 3.85
N GLU A 652 -14.01 0.79 3.86
CA GLU A 652 -13.67 -0.62 3.92
C GLU A 652 -14.26 -1.27 5.18
N LYS A 653 -14.00 -0.70 6.36
CA LYS A 653 -14.50 -1.24 7.64
C LYS A 653 -16.03 -1.29 7.68
N LYS A 654 -16.71 -0.28 7.14
CA LYS A 654 -18.18 -0.25 7.00
C LYS A 654 -18.69 -1.33 6.05
N ASN A 655 -18.00 -1.55 4.92
CA ASN A 655 -18.34 -2.59 3.96
C ASN A 655 -18.14 -3.99 4.54
N THR A 656 -17.11 -4.21 5.36
CA THR A 656 -16.87 -5.49 6.06
C THR A 656 -18.04 -5.83 6.98
N VAL A 657 -18.49 -4.89 7.82
CA VAL A 657 -19.65 -5.13 8.71
C VAL A 657 -20.94 -5.37 7.90
N LYS A 658 -21.14 -4.63 6.80
CA LYS A 658 -22.29 -4.86 5.90
C LYS A 658 -22.24 -6.24 5.23
N ALA A 659 -21.06 -6.71 4.84
CA ALA A 659 -20.85 -8.03 4.28
C ALA A 659 -21.19 -9.14 5.29
N LEU A 660 -20.82 -8.96 6.57
CA LEU A 660 -21.21 -9.86 7.65
C LEU A 660 -22.73 -9.89 7.88
N ALA A 661 -23.39 -8.73 7.92
CA ALA A 661 -24.85 -8.66 8.06
C ALA A 661 -25.58 -9.36 6.90
N SER A 662 -25.12 -9.16 5.67
CA SER A 662 -25.65 -9.91 4.52
C SER A 662 -25.39 -11.40 4.62
N LEU A 663 -24.27 -11.82 5.21
CA LEU A 663 -23.94 -13.23 5.37
C LEU A 663 -24.84 -13.91 6.40
N GLU A 664 -25.19 -13.24 7.49
CA GLU A 664 -26.13 -13.75 8.51
C GLU A 664 -27.47 -14.19 7.89
N ILE A 665 -28.05 -13.35 7.01
CA ILE A 665 -29.29 -13.67 6.29
C ILE A 665 -29.09 -14.87 5.35
N GLN A 666 -27.96 -14.90 4.62
CA GLN A 666 -27.65 -16.01 3.70
C GLN A 666 -27.50 -17.34 4.45
N ILE A 667 -26.87 -17.34 5.62
CA ILE A 667 -26.71 -18.54 6.46
C ILE A 667 -28.07 -19.13 6.85
N GLN A 668 -29.03 -18.29 7.24
CA GLN A 668 -30.36 -18.77 7.65
C GLN A 668 -31.13 -19.41 6.49
N ASN A 669 -31.17 -18.72 5.35
CA ASN A 669 -31.79 -19.26 4.14
C ASN A 669 -31.13 -20.58 3.73
N PHE A 670 -29.81 -20.65 3.85
CA PHE A 670 -29.05 -21.82 3.46
C PHE A 670 -29.26 -23.02 4.40
N LYS A 671 -29.37 -22.79 5.72
CA LYS A 671 -29.78 -23.84 6.66
C LYS A 671 -31.16 -24.40 6.33
N HIS A 672 -32.10 -23.55 5.91
CA HIS A 672 -33.43 -23.98 5.48
C HIS A 672 -33.40 -24.80 4.17
N GLU A 673 -32.56 -24.44 3.20
CA GLU A 673 -32.34 -25.27 2.00
C GLU A 673 -31.84 -26.67 2.37
N ILE A 674 -30.88 -26.77 3.29
CA ILE A 674 -30.34 -28.05 3.76
C ILE A 674 -31.40 -28.84 4.52
N GLU A 675 -32.19 -28.19 5.38
CA GLU A 675 -33.31 -28.82 6.10
C GLU A 675 -34.34 -29.42 5.14
N SER A 676 -34.73 -28.66 4.12
CA SER A 676 -35.65 -29.13 3.08
C SER A 676 -35.08 -30.30 2.29
N PHE A 677 -33.78 -30.26 1.97
CA PHE A 677 -33.07 -31.37 1.34
C PHE A 677 -33.10 -32.62 2.22
N LYS A 678 -32.68 -32.52 3.48
CA LYS A 678 -32.69 -33.64 4.44
C LYS A 678 -34.09 -34.27 4.53
N GLY A 679 -35.13 -33.45 4.67
CA GLY A 679 -36.52 -33.91 4.73
C GLY A 679 -37.08 -34.50 3.43
N SER A 680 -36.34 -34.43 2.32
CA SER A 680 -36.74 -35.00 1.03
C SER A 680 -36.16 -36.39 0.76
N VAL A 681 -35.21 -36.85 1.58
CA VAL A 681 -34.54 -38.15 1.44
C VAL A 681 -35.38 -39.25 2.10
N GLN A 682 -35.56 -40.36 1.40
CA GLN A 682 -36.25 -41.55 1.91
C GLN A 682 -35.29 -42.45 2.70
N PRO A 683 -35.78 -43.28 3.65
CA PRO A 683 -34.96 -44.29 4.30
C PRO A 683 -34.39 -45.28 3.27
N ILE A 684 -33.10 -45.57 3.34
CA ILE A 684 -32.44 -46.55 2.46
C ILE A 684 -32.36 -47.88 3.21
N THR A 685 -33.18 -48.85 2.80
CA THR A 685 -33.20 -50.21 3.39
C THR A 685 -32.58 -51.27 2.47
N SER A 686 -31.98 -50.86 1.35
CA SER A 686 -31.44 -51.75 0.32
C SER A 686 -29.98 -52.12 0.57
N SER A 687 -29.60 -53.31 0.09
CA SER A 687 -28.21 -53.81 0.09
C SER A 687 -27.46 -53.50 -1.21
N LYS A 688 -27.92 -52.53 -2.02
CA LYS A 688 -27.27 -52.10 -3.25
C LYS A 688 -26.70 -50.71 -3.08
N LEU A 689 -25.42 -50.51 -3.41
CA LEU A 689 -24.80 -49.18 -3.33
C LEU A 689 -25.53 -48.15 -4.18
N SER A 690 -26.03 -48.51 -5.36
CA SER A 690 -26.72 -47.57 -6.25
C SER A 690 -28.01 -46.97 -5.68
N ASP A 691 -28.63 -47.58 -4.66
CA ASP A 691 -29.81 -47.01 -4.01
C ASP A 691 -29.45 -45.83 -3.08
N TYR A 692 -28.17 -45.67 -2.71
CA TYR A 692 -27.67 -44.49 -2.00
C TYR A 692 -27.56 -43.25 -2.90
N SER A 693 -27.74 -43.40 -4.23
CA SER A 693 -27.68 -42.28 -5.17
C SER A 693 -28.72 -41.20 -4.90
N GLU A 694 -29.86 -41.56 -4.31
CA GLU A 694 -30.94 -40.61 -4.01
C GLU A 694 -30.44 -39.45 -3.14
N ILE A 695 -29.56 -39.71 -2.15
CA ILE A 695 -29.02 -38.65 -1.29
C ILE A 695 -28.32 -37.58 -2.12
N PHE A 696 -27.50 -37.99 -3.10
CA PHE A 696 -26.76 -37.09 -3.96
C PHE A 696 -27.68 -36.37 -4.96
N GLU A 697 -28.62 -37.10 -5.57
CA GLU A 697 -29.59 -36.53 -6.51
C GLU A 697 -30.46 -35.45 -5.85
N LYS A 698 -30.90 -35.68 -4.60
CA LYS A 698 -31.69 -34.69 -3.83
C LYS A 698 -30.84 -33.52 -3.36
N ALA A 699 -29.55 -33.72 -3.06
CA ALA A 699 -28.62 -32.67 -2.65
C ALA A 699 -28.44 -31.58 -3.72
N LYS A 700 -28.77 -31.85 -4.99
CA LYS A 700 -28.76 -30.86 -6.09
C LYS A 700 -29.61 -29.62 -5.83
N SER A 701 -30.65 -29.76 -5.01
CA SER A 701 -31.54 -28.67 -4.60
C SER A 701 -30.81 -27.58 -3.82
N VAL A 702 -29.72 -27.93 -3.13
CA VAL A 702 -28.92 -27.03 -2.30
C VAL A 702 -27.86 -26.36 -3.17
N LYS A 703 -27.96 -25.03 -3.38
CA LYS A 703 -27.01 -24.31 -4.27
C LYS A 703 -25.77 -23.82 -3.55
N GLY A 704 -25.88 -23.49 -2.27
CA GLY A 704 -24.75 -22.98 -1.52
C GLY A 704 -24.66 -21.46 -1.43
N ILE A 705 -23.67 -21.00 -0.67
CA ILE A 705 -23.29 -19.59 -0.56
C ILE A 705 -22.00 -19.39 -1.35
N THR A 706 -22.05 -18.56 -2.39
CA THR A 706 -20.86 -18.19 -3.17
C THR A 706 -20.21 -16.97 -2.53
N ARG A 707 -19.16 -17.19 -1.74
CA ARG A 707 -18.35 -16.15 -1.10
C ARG A 707 -16.95 -16.67 -0.81
N ASP A 708 -15.96 -15.78 -0.84
CA ASP A 708 -14.63 -16.04 -0.30
C ASP A 708 -14.65 -15.79 1.22
N PHE A 709 -14.81 -16.87 1.98
CA PHE A 709 -14.92 -16.81 3.44
C PHE A 709 -13.57 -16.52 4.08
N PHE A 710 -12.48 -17.02 3.49
CA PHE A 710 -11.14 -16.73 3.97
C PHE A 710 -10.79 -15.25 3.83
N ALA A 711 -11.02 -14.65 2.65
CA ALA A 711 -10.79 -13.23 2.45
C ALA A 711 -11.66 -12.37 3.39
N LEU A 712 -12.93 -12.76 3.60
CA LEU A 712 -13.77 -12.07 4.59
C LEU A 712 -13.22 -12.23 6.02
N SER A 713 -12.65 -13.38 6.38
CA SER A 713 -12.06 -13.60 7.70
C SER A 713 -10.85 -12.68 7.96
N VAL A 714 -10.05 -12.40 6.92
CA VAL A 714 -8.92 -11.45 6.98
C VAL A 714 -9.43 -10.03 7.23
N LEU A 715 -10.39 -9.57 6.41
CA LEU A 715 -11.01 -8.23 6.57
C LEU A 715 -11.69 -8.03 7.92
N VAL A 716 -12.26 -9.10 8.50
CA VAL A 716 -12.83 -9.06 9.85
C VAL A 716 -11.73 -8.89 10.90
N GLY A 717 -10.57 -9.53 10.72
CA GLY A 717 -9.42 -9.35 11.60
C GLY A 717 -8.94 -7.90 11.69
N GLU A 718 -8.97 -7.16 10.58
CA GLU A 718 -8.61 -5.74 10.50
C GLU A 718 -9.55 -4.82 11.32
N LEU A 719 -10.76 -5.30 11.67
CA LEU A 719 -11.66 -4.53 12.52
C LEU A 719 -11.08 -4.33 13.93
N LYS A 720 -10.15 -5.18 14.40
CA LYS A 720 -9.56 -5.09 15.75
C LYS A 720 -8.94 -3.72 16.06
N GLU A 721 -8.48 -2.99 15.06
CA GLU A 721 -7.94 -1.64 15.22
C GLU A 721 -9.01 -0.62 15.61
N ALA A 722 -10.25 -0.83 15.15
CA ALA A 722 -11.39 0.04 15.46
C ALA A 722 -12.01 -0.28 16.84
N TYR A 723 -11.62 -1.40 17.46
CA TYR A 723 -12.18 -1.91 18.71
C TYR A 723 -11.08 -2.15 19.76
N PRO A 724 -10.77 -1.17 20.62
CA PRO A 724 -9.68 -1.28 21.59
C PRO A 724 -10.01 -2.19 22.78
N ALA A 725 -11.29 -2.44 23.08
CA ALA A 725 -11.70 -3.22 24.24
C ALA A 725 -11.39 -4.72 24.04
N PRO A 726 -10.80 -5.42 25.06
CA PRO A 726 -10.47 -6.84 24.94
C PRO A 726 -11.66 -7.74 24.58
N GLY A 727 -12.85 -7.45 25.11
CA GLY A 727 -14.07 -8.21 24.80
C GLY A 727 -14.48 -8.14 23.33
N ASP A 728 -14.35 -6.97 22.71
CA ASP A 728 -14.67 -6.78 21.29
C ASP A 728 -13.66 -7.51 20.37
N LYS A 729 -12.37 -7.53 20.77
CA LYS A 729 -11.33 -8.27 20.04
C LYS A 729 -11.57 -9.78 20.06
N GLN A 730 -12.04 -10.32 21.19
CA GLN A 730 -12.40 -11.73 21.30
C GLN A 730 -13.58 -12.07 20.38
N ILE A 731 -14.60 -11.20 20.32
CA ILE A 731 -15.75 -11.39 19.41
C ILE A 731 -15.28 -11.44 17.94
N ILE A 732 -14.35 -10.56 17.56
CA ILE A 732 -13.77 -10.55 16.21
C ILE A 732 -13.03 -11.87 15.91
N ASP A 733 -12.29 -12.41 16.88
CA ASP A 733 -11.63 -13.72 16.73
C ASP A 733 -12.62 -14.87 16.59
N GLU A 734 -13.69 -14.90 17.38
CA GLU A 734 -14.75 -15.92 17.27
C GLU A 734 -15.43 -15.88 15.88
N ILE A 735 -15.72 -14.69 15.34
CA ILE A 735 -16.29 -14.55 13.98
C ILE A 735 -15.29 -15.02 12.93
N LYS A 736 -14.01 -14.65 13.07
CA LYS A 736 -12.94 -15.06 12.15
C LYS A 736 -12.81 -16.59 12.11
N ASP A 737 -12.79 -17.25 13.26
CA ASP A 737 -12.69 -18.71 13.36
C ASP A 737 -13.91 -19.41 12.75
N LEU A 738 -15.10 -18.83 12.92
CA LEU A 738 -16.32 -19.32 12.28
C LEU A 738 -16.24 -19.21 10.76
N LEU A 739 -15.78 -18.07 10.22
CA LEU A 739 -15.59 -17.89 8.77
C LEU A 739 -14.57 -18.86 8.19
N VAL A 740 -13.45 -19.09 8.89
CA VAL A 740 -12.46 -20.10 8.51
C VAL A 740 -13.07 -21.50 8.50
N THR A 741 -13.91 -21.82 9.48
CA THR A 741 -14.65 -23.09 9.54
C THR A 741 -15.63 -23.23 8.38
N MET A 742 -16.37 -22.16 8.03
CA MET A 742 -17.27 -22.15 6.88
C MET A 742 -16.53 -22.37 5.56
N ASP A 743 -15.35 -21.78 5.39
CA ASP A 743 -14.54 -21.99 4.19
C ASP A 743 -14.13 -23.47 4.01
N LYS A 744 -13.70 -24.13 5.10
CA LYS A 744 -13.35 -25.55 5.12
C LYS A 744 -14.50 -26.46 4.65
N LEU A 745 -15.75 -26.05 4.87
CA LEU A 745 -16.97 -26.78 4.49
C LEU A 745 -17.42 -26.57 3.04
N CYS A 746 -16.69 -25.81 2.22
CA CYS A 746 -16.95 -25.68 0.78
C CYS A 746 -18.39 -25.24 0.44
N LEU A 747 -18.89 -24.14 1.00
CA LEU A 747 -20.33 -23.81 0.88
C LEU A 747 -20.80 -23.50 -0.56
N LYS A 748 -19.96 -23.53 -1.59
CA LYS A 748 -20.32 -23.38 -3.00
C LYS A 748 -20.76 -24.71 -3.63
N TYR A 749 -21.89 -25.26 -3.19
CA TYR A 749 -22.31 -26.61 -3.62
C TYR A 749 -22.80 -26.71 -5.07
N SER A 750 -23.07 -25.59 -5.73
CA SER A 750 -23.38 -25.53 -7.16
C SER A 750 -22.28 -26.13 -8.06
N LYS A 751 -21.03 -26.25 -7.57
CA LYS A 751 -19.94 -26.88 -8.35
C LYS A 751 -20.03 -28.41 -8.41
N TYR A 752 -20.81 -29.05 -7.54
CA TYR A 752 -20.93 -30.52 -7.45
C TYR A 752 -22.10 -31.10 -8.25
N GLN A 753 -22.84 -30.29 -9.00
CA GLN A 753 -24.07 -30.73 -9.68
C GLN A 753 -23.82 -31.90 -10.65
N THR A 754 -22.73 -31.86 -11.42
CA THR A 754 -22.37 -32.94 -12.35
C THR A 754 -22.07 -34.26 -11.65
N VAL A 755 -21.37 -34.23 -10.50
CA VAL A 755 -21.07 -35.46 -9.75
C VAL A 755 -22.29 -36.00 -9.01
N PHE A 756 -23.23 -35.13 -8.62
CA PHE A 756 -24.52 -35.54 -8.09
C PHE A 756 -25.37 -36.26 -9.16
N ASP A 757 -25.43 -35.72 -10.38
CA ASP A 757 -26.14 -36.33 -11.51
C ASP A 757 -25.55 -37.68 -11.92
N GLY A 758 -24.22 -37.80 -11.88
CA GLY A 758 -23.52 -39.05 -12.20
C GLY A 758 -23.45 -40.06 -11.05
N SER A 759 -24.03 -39.78 -9.88
CA SER A 759 -23.79 -40.54 -8.65
C SER A 759 -24.25 -42.00 -8.75
N LYS A 760 -25.44 -42.25 -9.33
CA LYS A 760 -25.96 -43.62 -9.52
C LYS A 760 -25.06 -44.48 -10.40
N ASN A 761 -24.57 -43.92 -11.50
CA ASN A 761 -23.63 -44.62 -12.38
C ASN A 761 -22.28 -44.85 -11.69
N THR A 762 -21.82 -43.87 -10.92
CA THR A 762 -20.59 -43.98 -10.12
C THR A 762 -20.70 -45.12 -9.10
N LEU A 763 -21.82 -45.22 -8.37
CA LEU A 763 -22.07 -46.29 -7.40
C LEU A 763 -22.16 -47.67 -8.06
N ASN A 764 -22.81 -47.79 -9.22
CA ASN A 764 -22.80 -49.03 -10.01
C ASN A 764 -21.37 -49.44 -10.43
N ASN A 765 -20.52 -48.47 -10.79
CA ASN A 765 -19.12 -48.73 -11.13
C ASN A 765 -18.31 -49.20 -9.92
N ILE A 766 -18.65 -48.75 -8.70
CA ILE A 766 -18.06 -49.24 -7.45
C ILE A 766 -18.46 -50.70 -7.21
N ASP A 767 -19.74 -51.05 -7.36
CA ASP A 767 -20.21 -52.44 -7.26
C ASP A 767 -19.48 -53.36 -8.26
N LEU A 768 -19.33 -52.89 -9.51
CA LEU A 768 -18.61 -53.60 -10.55
C LEU A 768 -17.13 -53.75 -10.20
N LEU A 769 -16.49 -52.71 -9.65
CA LEU A 769 -15.10 -52.74 -9.19
C LEU A 769 -14.92 -53.84 -8.13
N PHE A 770 -15.75 -53.87 -7.09
CA PHE A 770 -15.67 -54.89 -6.03
C PHE A 770 -15.98 -56.30 -6.54
N THR A 771 -16.90 -56.43 -7.49
CA THR A 771 -17.20 -57.70 -8.15
C THR A 771 -16.03 -58.21 -8.98
N ASN A 772 -15.41 -57.33 -9.78
CA ASN A 772 -14.24 -57.65 -10.60
C ASN A 772 -13.04 -58.03 -9.73
N LEU A 773 -12.89 -57.40 -8.56
CA LEU A 773 -11.91 -57.85 -7.58
C LEU A 773 -12.16 -59.30 -7.24
N LYS A 774 -13.37 -59.73 -6.86
CA LYS A 774 -13.70 -61.13 -6.52
C LYS A 774 -13.35 -62.15 -7.63
N VAL A 775 -13.52 -61.80 -8.90
CA VAL A 775 -13.32 -62.71 -10.05
C VAL A 775 -11.87 -62.81 -10.53
N SER A 776 -11.03 -61.82 -10.21
CA SER A 776 -9.64 -61.73 -10.67
C SER A 776 -8.72 -62.76 -9.98
N ASN A 777 -8.84 -64.03 -10.39
CA ASN A 777 -7.87 -65.13 -10.22
C ASN A 777 -7.08 -65.31 -11.54
N VAL A 778 -6.69 -64.23 -12.21
CA VAL A 778 -6.05 -64.33 -13.53
C VAL A 778 -4.54 -64.35 -13.37
N ALA A 779 -3.93 -65.41 -13.90
CA ALA A 779 -2.48 -65.56 -14.07
C ALA A 779 -1.86 -64.33 -14.74
N PRO A 780 -0.57 -64.01 -14.46
CA PRO A 780 0.04 -62.75 -14.89
C PRO A 780 -0.02 -62.61 -16.43
N PRO A 781 -0.40 -61.44 -16.96
CA PRO A 781 -0.34 -61.21 -18.40
C PRO A 781 1.12 -61.28 -18.86
N ALA A 782 1.33 -62.02 -19.95
CA ALA A 782 2.64 -62.16 -20.59
C ALA A 782 3.25 -60.77 -20.88
N LYS A 783 4.54 -60.62 -20.56
CA LYS A 783 5.34 -59.41 -20.83
C LYS A 783 5.11 -58.92 -22.25
N GLN A 784 4.41 -57.79 -22.41
CA GLN A 784 4.48 -57.02 -23.64
C GLN A 784 5.76 -56.19 -23.63
N THR A 785 6.67 -56.54 -24.53
CA THR A 785 7.87 -55.79 -24.88
C THR A 785 7.46 -54.40 -25.39
N LYS A 786 7.72 -53.35 -24.61
CA LYS A 786 7.69 -51.97 -25.11
C LYS A 786 9.00 -51.69 -25.86
N THR A 787 8.90 -51.36 -27.14
CA THR A 787 9.95 -50.70 -27.91
C THR A 787 10.10 -49.26 -27.43
N THR A 788 11.28 -48.93 -26.88
CA THR A 788 11.67 -47.58 -26.45
C THR A 788 12.15 -46.75 -27.65
N PRO A 789 11.65 -45.52 -27.89
CA PRO A 789 12.34 -44.53 -28.70
C PRO A 789 13.56 -44.00 -27.94
N GLN A 790 14.74 -44.05 -28.58
CA GLN A 790 16.00 -43.54 -28.03
C GLN A 790 15.92 -42.05 -27.70
N ILE A 791 16.29 -41.67 -26.48
CA ILE A 791 16.70 -40.31 -26.09
C ILE A 791 18.22 -40.35 -25.85
N PRO A 792 19.00 -39.31 -26.23
CA PRO A 792 20.45 -39.36 -26.21
C PRO A 792 21.02 -39.49 -24.79
N VAL A 793 21.99 -40.38 -24.66
CA VAL A 793 22.81 -40.60 -23.47
C VAL A 793 23.73 -39.41 -23.25
N PHE A 794 23.56 -38.69 -22.14
CA PHE A 794 24.63 -37.89 -21.55
C PHE A 794 25.54 -38.81 -20.73
N LYS A 795 26.80 -38.94 -21.16
CA LYS A 795 27.85 -39.65 -20.44
C LYS A 795 28.33 -38.80 -19.25
N TYR A 796 28.42 -39.41 -18.08
CA TYR A 796 29.30 -38.96 -16.99
C TYR A 796 30.38 -40.02 -16.81
N ASP A 797 31.64 -39.57 -16.88
CA ASP A 797 32.83 -40.39 -16.74
C ASP A 797 33.11 -40.79 -15.28
N ASP A 798 33.55 -42.04 -15.12
CA ASP A 798 34.45 -42.66 -14.14
C ASP A 798 34.60 -42.08 -12.71
N ILE A 799 34.16 -42.86 -11.70
CA ILE A 799 34.80 -42.94 -10.38
C ILE A 799 34.86 -44.42 -9.92
N PRO A 800 35.96 -44.89 -9.29
CA PRO A 800 36.33 -46.31 -9.20
C PRO A 800 35.68 -47.05 -8.01
N THR A 801 35.26 -48.28 -8.28
CA THR A 801 34.88 -49.29 -7.28
C THR A 801 36.10 -49.84 -6.54
N GLY A 802 36.09 -49.79 -5.21
CA GLY A 802 37.01 -50.59 -4.39
C GLY A 802 36.97 -50.29 -2.88
N LYS A 803 36.62 -51.32 -2.08
CA LYS A 803 36.76 -51.44 -0.61
C LYS A 803 35.74 -50.70 0.29
N LYS A 804 34.50 -51.20 0.39
CA LYS A 804 33.62 -50.96 1.57
C LYS A 804 32.71 -52.15 1.93
N VAL A 805 33.28 -53.36 2.07
CA VAL A 805 32.51 -54.53 2.56
C VAL A 805 33.03 -55.09 3.90
N LYS A 806 34.14 -54.59 4.45
CA LYS A 806 34.65 -55.04 5.77
C LYS A 806 34.41 -54.09 6.96
N ASN A 807 34.02 -52.84 6.73
CA ASN A 807 33.79 -51.87 7.83
C ASN A 807 32.33 -51.79 8.33
N VAL A 808 31.37 -52.38 7.61
CA VAL A 808 29.94 -52.35 8.01
C VAL A 808 29.64 -53.38 9.10
N ILE A 809 30.38 -54.49 9.15
CA ILE A 809 30.16 -55.56 10.14
C ILE A 809 30.77 -55.20 11.51
N LEU A 810 31.80 -54.34 11.57
CA LEU A 810 32.39 -53.90 12.84
C LEU A 810 31.57 -52.80 13.55
N MET A 811 30.84 -51.96 12.80
CA MET A 811 30.01 -50.89 13.35
C MET A 811 28.71 -51.39 14.00
N SER A 812 28.13 -52.50 13.51
CA SER A 812 26.89 -53.05 14.09
C SER A 812 27.10 -53.67 15.47
N GLU A 813 28.30 -54.20 15.76
CA GLU A 813 28.62 -54.74 17.09
C GLU A 813 28.93 -53.63 18.11
N PHE A 814 29.51 -52.52 17.67
CA PHE A 814 29.79 -51.36 18.53
C PHE A 814 28.50 -50.64 18.95
N ILE A 815 27.54 -50.47 18.04
CA ILE A 815 26.23 -49.87 18.32
C ILE A 815 25.40 -50.76 19.27
N ARG A 816 25.44 -52.09 19.09
CA ARG A 816 24.73 -53.04 19.97
C ARG A 816 25.24 -52.98 21.41
N ASN A 817 26.55 -52.86 21.63
CA ASN A 817 27.12 -52.76 22.97
C ASN A 817 26.89 -51.38 23.62
N TRP A 818 26.79 -50.31 22.84
CA TRP A 818 26.46 -48.96 23.34
C TRP A 818 25.00 -48.84 23.82
N ILE A 819 24.05 -49.46 23.10
CA ILE A 819 22.62 -49.44 23.47
C ILE A 819 22.40 -50.22 24.78
N ILE A 820 23.09 -51.34 24.97
CA ILE A 820 22.98 -52.13 26.21
C ILE A 820 23.62 -51.40 27.40
N GLY A 821 24.78 -50.74 27.19
CA GLY A 821 25.44 -49.94 28.22
C GLY A 821 24.64 -48.70 28.66
N GLY A 822 24.05 -47.97 27.71
CA GLY A 822 23.26 -46.76 27.99
C GLY A 822 21.96 -47.05 28.77
N SER A 823 21.33 -48.18 28.49
CA SER A 823 20.08 -48.60 29.15
C SER A 823 20.28 -48.86 30.65
N ILE A 824 21.43 -49.43 31.02
CA ILE A 824 21.77 -49.75 32.41
C ILE A 824 22.07 -48.46 33.21
N VAL A 825 22.79 -47.50 32.60
CA VAL A 825 23.08 -46.21 33.23
C VAL A 825 21.79 -45.41 33.46
N TYR A 826 20.88 -45.41 32.50
CA TYR A 826 19.59 -44.74 32.63
C TYR A 826 18.72 -45.36 33.74
N ALA A 827 18.66 -46.69 33.83
CA ALA A 827 17.91 -47.37 34.89
C ALA A 827 18.48 -47.09 36.29
N VAL A 828 19.81 -47.03 36.45
CA VAL A 828 20.46 -46.67 37.72
C VAL A 828 20.19 -45.21 38.08
N ALA A 829 20.26 -44.28 37.11
CA ALA A 829 19.96 -42.87 37.34
C ALA A 829 18.48 -42.65 37.73
N MET A 830 17.55 -43.34 37.08
CA MET A 830 16.12 -43.28 37.39
C MET A 830 15.83 -43.82 38.79
N THR A 831 16.50 -44.91 39.18
CA THR A 831 16.34 -45.51 40.51
C THR A 831 16.91 -44.59 41.60
N LEU A 832 18.05 -43.95 41.35
CA LEU A 832 18.64 -42.96 42.26
C LEU A 832 17.76 -41.70 42.37
N TYR A 833 17.15 -41.25 41.27
CA TYR A 833 16.23 -40.12 41.25
C TYR A 833 14.93 -40.42 42.02
N LEU A 834 14.38 -41.63 41.87
CA LEU A 834 13.21 -42.07 42.63
C LEU A 834 13.54 -42.24 44.12
N CYS A 835 14.71 -42.77 44.47
CA CYS A 835 15.17 -42.82 45.86
C CYS A 835 15.40 -41.42 46.46
N TYR A 836 15.90 -40.47 45.68
CA TYR A 836 16.11 -39.08 46.10
C TYR A 836 14.77 -38.36 46.36
N THR A 837 13.80 -38.51 45.46
CA THR A 837 12.48 -37.88 45.58
C THR A 837 11.63 -38.48 46.69
N TYR A 838 11.74 -39.79 46.96
CA TYR A 838 10.97 -40.46 48.00
C TYR A 838 11.48 -40.16 49.43
N LYS A 839 12.76 -39.81 49.60
CA LYS A 839 13.37 -39.54 50.92
C LYS A 839 13.29 -38.08 51.37
N PHE A 840 13.00 -37.13 50.49
CA PHE A 840 13.14 -35.69 50.79
C PHE A 840 11.85 -34.86 50.85
N ASN A 841 10.65 -35.45 50.82
CA ASN A 841 9.40 -34.66 50.81
C ASN A 841 8.39 -34.93 51.94
N PRO A 842 8.68 -34.64 53.23
CA PRO A 842 7.68 -34.62 54.29
C PRO A 842 6.91 -33.28 54.41
N PHE A 843 7.23 -32.25 53.60
CA PHE A 843 6.77 -30.87 53.87
C PHE A 843 5.41 -30.50 53.26
N GLN A 844 4.87 -31.28 52.31
CA GLN A 844 3.60 -30.94 51.64
C GLN A 844 2.33 -31.58 52.24
N ARG A 845 2.44 -32.42 53.27
CA ARG A 845 1.25 -32.99 53.96
C ARG A 845 0.67 -32.09 55.06
N LYS A 846 1.31 -30.98 55.44
CA LYS A 846 0.80 -30.06 56.49
C LYS A 846 -0.05 -28.89 55.98
N ASN A 847 0.05 -28.49 54.70
CA ASN A 847 -0.68 -27.32 54.18
C ASN A 847 -2.06 -27.62 53.57
N LYS A 848 -2.47 -28.89 53.47
CA LYS A 848 -3.80 -29.24 52.95
C LYS A 848 -4.90 -29.19 54.02
N LYS A 849 -4.56 -29.31 55.31
CA LYS A 849 -5.52 -29.24 56.43
C LYS A 849 -5.87 -27.82 56.91
N GLY A 850 -5.05 -26.81 56.59
CA GLY A 850 -5.33 -25.41 56.95
C GLY A 850 -6.38 -24.78 56.02
N ARG A 851 -6.36 -25.14 54.74
CA ARG A 851 -7.18 -24.51 53.70
C ARG A 851 -8.67 -24.91 53.74
N GLU A 852 -8.98 -26.14 54.17
CA GLU A 852 -10.38 -26.60 54.38
C GLU A 852 -11.02 -26.00 55.65
N SER A 853 -10.21 -25.53 56.62
CA SER A 853 -10.71 -24.89 57.84
C SER A 853 -11.14 -23.43 57.61
N ASP A 854 -10.50 -22.74 56.66
CA ASP A 854 -10.78 -21.33 56.39
C ASP A 854 -11.94 -21.15 55.40
N GLU A 855 -12.14 -22.06 54.45
CA GLU A 855 -13.30 -22.05 53.56
C GLU A 855 -14.62 -22.32 54.33
N LYS A 856 -14.61 -23.17 55.36
CA LYS A 856 -15.80 -23.41 56.21
C LYS A 856 -16.22 -22.18 57.03
N LYS A 857 -15.28 -21.34 57.46
CA LYS A 857 -15.58 -20.11 58.22
C LYS A 857 -16.14 -19.00 57.34
N VAL A 858 -15.78 -18.96 56.07
CA VAL A 858 -16.29 -17.98 55.10
C VAL A 858 -17.74 -18.31 54.71
N GLU A 859 -18.07 -19.59 54.57
CA GLU A 859 -19.44 -20.03 54.26
C GLU A 859 -20.42 -19.75 55.42
N GLU A 860 -20.01 -20.01 56.68
CA GLU A 860 -20.82 -19.69 57.87
C GLU A 860 -21.04 -18.17 58.07
N ALA A 861 -20.08 -17.33 57.65
CA ALA A 861 -20.23 -15.88 57.67
C ALA A 861 -21.18 -15.37 56.57
N ARG A 862 -21.25 -16.06 55.44
CA ARG A 862 -22.15 -15.73 54.32
C ARG A 862 -23.61 -16.08 54.64
N GLU A 863 -23.83 -17.20 55.32
CA GLU A 863 -25.15 -17.65 55.75
C GLU A 863 -25.73 -16.78 56.89
N LYS A 864 -24.88 -16.25 57.79
CA LYS A 864 -25.28 -15.27 58.82
C LYS A 864 -25.65 -13.91 58.25
N ASN A 865 -25.06 -13.51 57.11
CA ASN A 865 -25.38 -12.23 56.47
C ASN A 865 -26.63 -12.30 55.59
N MET A 866 -26.95 -13.47 55.01
CA MET A 866 -28.24 -13.68 54.31
C MET A 866 -29.43 -13.64 55.28
N LYS A 867 -29.32 -14.23 56.47
CA LYS A 867 -30.42 -14.20 57.47
C LYS A 867 -30.68 -12.82 58.08
N LYS A 868 -29.78 -11.85 57.91
CA LYS A 868 -29.94 -10.46 58.38
C LYS A 868 -30.53 -9.51 57.33
N ALA A 869 -30.62 -9.94 56.07
CA ALA A 869 -31.16 -9.14 54.97
C ALA A 869 -32.68 -9.34 54.78
N ASP A 870 -33.24 -10.46 55.24
CA ASP A 870 -34.68 -10.76 55.13
C ASP A 870 -35.55 -10.12 56.23
N GLU A 871 -34.96 -9.45 57.22
CA GLU A 871 -35.71 -8.84 58.35
C GLU A 871 -35.95 -7.33 58.20
N VAL A 872 -35.54 -6.70 57.10
CA VAL A 872 -35.68 -5.25 56.88
C VAL A 872 -36.19 -4.95 55.47
N GLN A 873 -37.39 -5.40 55.12
CA GLN A 873 -38.14 -4.83 53.99
C GLN A 873 -39.65 -5.00 54.20
N GLY A 874 -40.28 -3.96 54.75
CA GLY A 874 -41.72 -3.84 54.80
C GLY A 874 -42.14 -2.41 55.10
N THR A 875 -42.25 -1.56 54.07
CA THR A 875 -43.34 -0.58 53.85
C THR A 875 -43.05 0.39 52.68
N THR A 876 -43.70 0.09 51.56
CA THR A 876 -44.57 0.90 50.67
C THR A 876 -44.43 2.44 50.49
N ILE A 877 -44.58 2.83 49.20
CA ILE A 877 -45.22 4.04 48.58
C ILE A 877 -44.31 5.13 47.94
N THR A 878 -44.51 5.30 46.62
CA THR A 878 -44.12 6.35 45.63
C THR A 878 -45.03 7.62 45.73
N PRO A 879 -44.95 8.72 44.92
CA PRO A 879 -43.92 9.25 44.00
C PRO A 879 -43.68 10.81 44.01
N ALA A 880 -42.60 11.25 43.32
CA ALA A 880 -42.40 12.49 42.51
C ALA A 880 -42.29 13.90 43.18
N PRO A 881 -41.76 14.98 42.51
CA PRO A 881 -40.76 15.11 41.41
C PRO A 881 -39.72 16.28 41.53
N LEU A 882 -38.74 16.30 40.59
CA LEU A 882 -38.06 17.43 39.89
C LEU A 882 -37.40 18.65 40.62
N SER A 883 -36.10 18.90 40.33
CA SER A 883 -35.45 20.23 40.14
C SER A 883 -33.92 20.05 39.93
N ALA A 884 -33.39 20.20 38.70
CA ALA A 884 -32.72 21.38 38.14
C ALA A 884 -31.29 21.71 38.65
N GLY A 885 -30.32 21.78 37.73
CA GLY A 885 -29.35 22.90 37.72
C GLY A 885 -27.83 22.61 37.68
N LYS A 886 -27.26 22.90 36.50
CA LYS A 886 -26.05 23.71 36.21
C LYS A 886 -24.62 23.10 36.20
N THR A 887 -24.03 23.29 35.02
CA THR A 887 -22.62 23.34 34.59
C THR A 887 -21.81 24.48 35.24
N PRO A 888 -20.47 24.44 35.13
CA PRO A 888 -19.73 25.67 34.81
C PRO A 888 -18.61 25.53 33.76
N ALA A 889 -18.32 26.67 33.15
CA ALA A 889 -17.40 26.93 32.05
C ALA A 889 -16.07 27.58 32.52
N ALA A 890 -15.13 27.66 31.58
CA ALA A 890 -13.76 28.20 31.67
C ALA A 890 -13.67 29.73 31.79
N THR A 891 -12.53 30.25 32.30
CA THR A 891 -12.05 31.62 32.04
C THR A 891 -10.52 31.73 32.20
N ILE A 892 -9.90 32.58 31.38
CA ILE A 892 -8.47 32.93 31.20
C ILE A 892 -8.16 34.23 31.97
N THR A 893 -6.86 34.59 32.12
CA THR A 893 -6.22 35.94 32.29
C THR A 893 -5.36 36.22 33.56
N PRO A 894 -4.32 37.11 33.50
CA PRO A 894 -2.93 36.81 33.93
C PRO A 894 -2.21 37.80 34.89
N THR A 895 -0.96 37.43 35.29
CA THR A 895 0.20 38.26 35.81
C THR A 895 0.06 38.97 37.18
N PRO A 896 1.13 39.29 37.98
CA PRO A 896 2.36 40.04 37.60
C PRO A 896 3.72 39.63 38.26
N LEU A 897 4.77 40.35 37.86
CA LEU A 897 6.20 40.33 38.26
C LEU A 897 6.50 40.55 39.77
N SER A 898 7.67 40.05 40.22
CA SER A 898 8.49 40.68 41.28
C SER A 898 9.98 40.26 41.25
N ALA A 899 10.86 41.27 41.19
CA ALA A 899 12.18 41.48 41.83
C ALA A 899 13.22 40.32 41.95
N SER A 900 14.40 40.44 41.34
CA SER A 900 15.65 41.09 41.85
C SER A 900 16.57 40.16 42.67
N LYS A 901 17.77 39.89 42.14
CA LYS A 901 19.03 39.98 42.90
C LYS A 901 20.28 39.99 42.02
N THR A 902 21.14 40.93 42.37
CA THR A 902 22.49 41.29 41.94
C THR A 902 23.57 40.24 42.22
N ALA A 903 24.56 40.11 41.32
CA ALA A 903 25.98 40.00 41.68
C ALA A 903 26.89 40.22 40.44
N THR A 904 27.80 41.17 40.57
CA THR A 904 28.87 41.57 39.63
C THR A 904 30.08 40.60 39.67
N PRO A 905 31.01 40.70 38.69
CA PRO A 905 32.00 39.66 38.37
C PRO A 905 33.41 39.95 38.93
N THR A 906 34.26 38.92 38.95
CA THR A 906 35.72 39.09 38.94
C THR A 906 36.41 37.95 38.19
N PRO A 907 37.54 38.21 37.49
CA PRO A 907 38.16 37.29 36.52
C PRO A 907 39.45 36.64 37.06
N LYS A 908 39.87 35.51 36.49
CA LYS A 908 41.29 35.20 36.17
C LYS A 908 41.47 33.82 35.51
N LYS A 909 42.21 33.85 34.39
CA LYS A 909 43.28 32.94 33.91
C LYS A 909 43.26 31.47 34.39
N THR A 910 43.18 30.52 33.46
CA THR A 910 44.35 29.93 32.77
C THR A 910 43.90 29.35 31.43
#